data_AF-A0A835KWP6-F1
#
_entry.id   AF-A0A835KWP6-F1
#
_cell.length_a   1.000
_cell.length_b   1.000
_cell.length_c   1.000
_cell.angle_alpha   90.00
_cell.angle_beta   90.00
_cell.angle_gamma   90.00
#
_symmetry.space_group_name_H-M   'P 1'
#
loop_
_entity.id
_entity.type
_entity.pdbx_description
1 polymer ?
#
loop_
_entity_poly.entity_id
_entity_poly.type
_entity_poly.pdbx_seq_one_letter_code
_entity_poly.pdbx_strand_id
1 'polypeptide(L)'
;MGKDEKEDSGFGFKDKAKAVETLRLLEQHDPNYRRLTVRGLLGRAKRVLSMTKAEDKIKNIKEAMESSSASDVEMEDKKQKEKKELPSESVPGLGFKDKEAAEGTLKELEGRDPDYQRLAVKGLIGRAKRVLTCTRDETKIANIKEAMAIFEKFLDDFESLHLSKQNNPYVSLGHVRTAEKLAGDTVTELQKSFISAYSSVSGEYKRLRTVRAPGDDSTWDIVRNTHLKLIKEKHADAKLFTEKDEPTAEHLEMLLWAYSPDPARVKKYLPETKEERKRRISRRCRRKSVPGLGFKNVAVAERSLRALRGRDPSYQKMVVNALMSNARCVLRSMAVFERFIEEFDSRRLGKQNNPYLSLETVKKVVELAGDNIPEQQRSFIAAYSSVRGEYQRLRNVRVEEEDTTWDIVRHRELQKLKRKDLFDDDGQFTEEHIEMLLWAYTPDRRRVWEYFYEPRMHEEREIEIDVNACMSSDEEDGIKKISKLKEAMTTVESTLLDLKEQNLSKEYPYLSLNLVKKAEELAGDSVTELQKSFISAYSSVSGEYKRLRTVRAPGDDSTWDIVRNTHLKLIKEKLGGAKLFTDDDDPTPEHIEMLLWAYSPEPKRVAKEFNFFENKDTPEEQSERDRISEGQDKSDTSDKNVNSDEIGSKRPSGDRDGEGGSTPRRSKRIKK
;
A
#
# COMPACT_ATOMS: atom_id res chain seq x y z
N MET A 1 59.04 -16.26 -29.98
CA MET A 1 58.11 -16.98 -30.88
C MET A 1 57.39 -18.01 -30.05
N GLY A 2 56.08 -17.89 -29.91
CA GLY A 2 55.22 -18.72 -29.07
C GLY A 2 53.84 -18.09 -29.05
N LYS A 3 53.13 -18.16 -30.18
CA LYS A 3 51.70 -17.86 -30.21
C LYS A 3 51.02 -19.11 -29.68
N ASP A 4 50.69 -19.10 -28.40
CA ASP A 4 49.80 -20.11 -27.84
C ASP A 4 48.48 -20.05 -28.60
N GLU A 5 48.13 -21.16 -29.22
CA GLU A 5 46.82 -21.40 -29.83
C GLU A 5 45.78 -21.35 -28.72
N LYS A 6 45.27 -20.15 -28.42
CA LYS A 6 44.07 -19.98 -27.60
C LYS A 6 42.96 -20.78 -28.26
N GLU A 7 42.52 -21.85 -27.59
CA GLU A 7 41.33 -22.61 -27.93
C GLU A 7 40.19 -21.63 -28.20
N ASP A 8 39.88 -21.47 -29.48
CA ASP A 8 38.98 -20.47 -30.01
C ASP A 8 37.58 -20.92 -29.57
N SER A 9 37.02 -20.28 -28.55
CA SER A 9 35.67 -20.60 -28.04
C SER A 9 34.73 -20.73 -29.23
N GLY A 10 34.12 -21.91 -29.45
CA GLY A 10 33.45 -22.30 -30.71
C GLY A 10 32.30 -21.39 -31.17
N PHE A 11 31.97 -20.34 -30.42
CA PHE A 11 30.95 -19.35 -30.74
C PHE A 11 31.58 -17.97 -31.04
N GLY A 12 31.38 -17.44 -32.24
CA GLY A 12 32.00 -16.16 -32.63
C GLY A 12 31.38 -15.46 -33.85
N PHE A 13 31.45 -14.13 -33.85
CA PHE A 13 30.96 -13.24 -34.92
C PHE A 13 32.11 -12.49 -35.61
N LYS A 14 33.18 -13.22 -35.93
CA LYS A 14 34.35 -12.64 -36.58
C LYS A 14 34.07 -12.33 -38.05
N ASP A 15 33.46 -13.30 -38.75
CA ASP A 15 33.08 -13.21 -40.15
C ASP A 15 31.73 -13.93 -40.36
N LYS A 16 31.08 -13.68 -41.50
CA LYS A 16 29.77 -14.24 -41.85
C LYS A 16 29.71 -15.76 -41.74
N ALA A 17 30.76 -16.47 -42.17
CA ALA A 17 30.85 -17.92 -42.08
C ALA A 17 30.80 -18.42 -40.63
N LYS A 18 31.56 -17.79 -39.73
CA LYS A 18 31.61 -18.15 -38.30
C LYS A 18 30.29 -17.83 -37.59
N ALA A 19 29.59 -16.78 -38.00
CA ALA A 19 28.25 -16.45 -37.49
C ALA A 19 27.21 -17.52 -37.87
N VAL A 20 27.24 -18.02 -39.10
CA VAL A 20 26.34 -19.10 -39.56
C VAL A 20 26.64 -20.41 -38.83
N GLU A 21 27.91 -20.76 -38.65
CA GLU A 21 28.34 -21.93 -37.88
C GLU A 21 27.90 -21.83 -36.41
N THR A 22 28.05 -20.65 -35.80
CA THR A 22 27.58 -20.37 -34.43
C THR A 22 26.06 -20.57 -34.32
N LEU A 23 25.28 -20.11 -35.30
CA LEU A 23 23.82 -20.30 -35.29
C LEU A 23 23.45 -21.79 -35.44
N ARG A 24 24.15 -22.53 -36.29
CA ARG A 24 23.94 -23.97 -36.49
C ARG A 24 24.29 -24.78 -35.24
N LEU A 25 25.36 -24.42 -34.53
CA LEU A 25 25.70 -25.03 -33.23
C LEU A 25 24.65 -24.70 -32.17
N LEU A 26 24.09 -23.48 -32.18
CA LEU A 26 23.07 -23.06 -31.23
C LEU A 26 21.67 -23.64 -31.50
N GLU A 27 21.43 -24.27 -32.65
CA GLU A 27 20.17 -24.98 -32.93
C GLU A 27 19.96 -26.23 -32.05
N GLN A 28 21.05 -26.83 -31.56
CA GLN A 28 20.99 -28.00 -30.68
C GLN A 28 20.68 -27.65 -29.22
N HIS A 29 20.66 -26.35 -28.87
CA HIS A 29 20.47 -25.87 -27.50
C HIS A 29 19.05 -25.33 -27.26
N ASP A 30 18.71 -25.15 -25.97
CA ASP A 30 17.43 -24.58 -25.54
C ASP A 30 17.16 -23.19 -26.19
N PRO A 31 15.92 -22.89 -26.60
CA PRO A 31 15.57 -21.61 -27.24
C PRO A 31 15.97 -20.36 -26.45
N ASN A 32 15.91 -20.40 -25.10
CA ASN A 32 16.32 -19.27 -24.28
C ASN A 32 17.84 -19.11 -24.26
N TYR A 33 18.58 -20.23 -24.21
CA TYR A 33 20.04 -20.22 -24.28
C TYR A 33 20.51 -19.68 -25.63
N ARG A 34 19.92 -20.16 -26.75
CA ARG A 34 20.16 -19.63 -28.10
C ARG A 34 19.95 -18.12 -28.16
N ARG A 35 18.82 -17.63 -27.64
CA ARG A 35 18.50 -16.19 -27.63
C ARG A 35 19.50 -15.37 -26.81
N LEU A 36 19.86 -15.83 -25.62
CA LEU A 36 20.79 -15.10 -24.75
C LEU A 36 22.19 -15.03 -25.36
N THR A 37 22.67 -16.13 -25.95
CA THR A 37 23.99 -16.23 -26.55
C THR A 37 24.10 -15.38 -27.82
N VAL A 38 23.10 -15.43 -28.70
CA VAL A 38 23.03 -14.57 -29.90
C VAL A 38 22.99 -13.10 -29.51
N ARG A 39 22.18 -12.72 -28.52
CA ARG A 39 22.10 -11.34 -28.03
C ARG A 39 23.42 -10.86 -27.42
N GLY A 40 24.09 -11.70 -26.64
CA GLY A 40 25.39 -11.40 -26.06
C GLY A 40 26.47 -11.19 -27.12
N LEU A 41 26.47 -12.03 -28.17
CA LEU A 41 27.40 -11.92 -29.30
C LEU A 41 27.13 -10.68 -30.16
N LEU A 42 25.87 -10.37 -30.47
CA LEU A 42 25.48 -9.12 -31.15
C LEU A 42 25.91 -7.88 -30.35
N GLY A 43 25.76 -7.91 -29.02
CA GLY A 43 26.19 -6.82 -28.15
C GLY A 43 27.71 -6.63 -28.11
N ARG A 44 28.49 -7.71 -28.23
CA ARG A 44 29.95 -7.63 -28.40
C ARG A 44 30.33 -7.11 -29.78
N ALA A 45 29.70 -7.63 -30.85
CA ALA A 45 29.94 -7.19 -32.22
C ALA A 45 29.68 -5.69 -32.41
N LYS A 46 28.60 -5.15 -31.83
CA LYS A 46 28.31 -3.70 -31.84
C LYS A 46 29.39 -2.86 -31.16
N ARG A 47 29.95 -3.33 -30.04
CA ARG A 47 31.06 -2.65 -29.37
C ARG A 47 32.33 -2.67 -30.23
N VAL A 48 32.66 -3.82 -30.81
CA VAL A 48 33.81 -3.94 -31.73
C VAL A 48 33.63 -3.05 -32.96
N LEU A 49 32.42 -2.98 -33.52
CA LEU A 49 32.08 -2.09 -34.64
C LEU A 49 32.35 -0.62 -34.29
N SER A 50 31.99 -0.17 -33.08
CA SER A 50 32.23 1.22 -32.64
C SER A 50 33.72 1.55 -32.42
N MET A 51 34.57 0.54 -32.23
CA MET A 51 36.01 0.73 -31.97
C MET A 51 36.89 0.51 -33.20
N THR A 52 36.38 -0.18 -34.23
CA THR A 52 37.17 -0.55 -35.40
C THR A 52 37.14 0.57 -36.43
N LYS A 53 38.32 1.09 -36.81
CA LYS A 53 38.47 2.14 -37.85
C LYS A 53 38.72 1.59 -39.26
N ALA A 54 39.02 0.30 -39.39
CA ALA A 54 39.29 -0.34 -40.68
C ALA A 54 37.99 -0.70 -41.41
N GLU A 55 37.78 -0.12 -42.59
CA GLU A 55 36.52 -0.21 -43.36
C GLU A 55 36.17 -1.65 -43.77
N ASP A 56 37.15 -2.46 -44.16
CA ASP A 56 36.93 -3.86 -44.54
C ASP A 56 36.43 -4.73 -43.38
N LYS A 57 36.94 -4.47 -42.16
CA LYS A 57 36.49 -5.18 -40.96
C LYS A 57 35.08 -4.75 -40.54
N ILE A 58 34.73 -3.48 -40.77
CA ILE A 58 33.37 -2.97 -40.52
C ILE A 58 32.38 -3.66 -41.45
N LYS A 59 32.74 -3.88 -42.73
CA LYS A 59 31.88 -4.57 -43.71
C LYS A 59 31.62 -6.02 -43.31
N ASN A 60 32.67 -6.78 -42.94
CA ASN A 60 32.52 -8.17 -42.50
C ASN A 60 31.66 -8.31 -41.23
N ILE A 61 31.84 -7.41 -40.25
CA ILE A 61 31.05 -7.43 -39.00
C ILE A 61 29.58 -7.06 -39.28
N LYS A 62 29.31 -6.08 -40.15
CA LYS A 62 27.94 -5.71 -40.54
C LYS A 62 27.22 -6.87 -41.23
N GLU A 63 27.87 -7.53 -42.18
CA GLU A 63 27.30 -8.70 -42.87
C GLU A 63 27.03 -9.87 -41.92
N ALA A 64 27.89 -10.09 -40.91
CA ALA A 64 27.68 -11.10 -39.88
C ALA A 64 26.55 -10.74 -38.89
N MET A 65 26.32 -9.45 -38.62
CA MET A 65 25.20 -8.98 -37.82
C MET A 65 23.86 -9.13 -38.55
N GLU A 66 23.84 -8.88 -39.87
CA GLU A 66 22.62 -8.96 -40.68
C GLU A 66 22.14 -10.41 -40.82
N SER A 67 23.05 -11.37 -41.02
CA SER A 67 22.71 -12.79 -41.12
C SER A 67 22.14 -13.39 -39.80
N SER A 68 22.51 -12.82 -38.65
CA SER A 68 22.01 -13.27 -37.34
C SER A 68 20.74 -12.56 -36.89
N SER A 69 20.55 -11.30 -37.29
CA SER A 69 19.32 -10.56 -37.03
C SER A 69 18.13 -11.18 -37.76
N ALA A 70 18.33 -11.76 -38.95
CA ALA A 70 17.26 -12.39 -39.71
C ALA A 70 16.69 -13.65 -39.02
N SER A 71 17.52 -14.39 -38.27
CA SER A 71 17.10 -15.63 -37.58
C SER A 71 16.36 -15.39 -36.25
N ASP A 72 16.50 -14.21 -35.62
CA ASP A 72 15.80 -13.89 -34.34
C ASP A 72 14.35 -13.42 -34.59
N VAL A 73 14.03 -12.98 -35.82
CA VAL A 73 12.70 -12.45 -36.19
C VAL A 73 11.66 -13.57 -36.37
N GLU A 74 12.03 -14.76 -36.85
CA GLU A 74 11.07 -15.86 -37.07
C GLU A 74 10.55 -16.52 -35.78
N MET A 75 11.23 -16.31 -34.64
CA MET A 75 10.84 -16.90 -33.36
C MET A 75 9.95 -15.98 -32.49
N GLU A 76 9.77 -14.71 -32.86
CA GLU A 76 8.85 -13.80 -32.14
C GLU A 76 7.38 -13.98 -32.55
N ASP A 77 7.08 -14.50 -33.75
CA ASP A 77 5.72 -14.56 -34.28
C ASP A 77 4.86 -15.71 -33.73
N LYS A 78 5.45 -16.78 -33.17
CA LYS A 78 4.67 -17.94 -32.68
C LYS A 78 4.25 -17.89 -31.21
N LYS A 79 4.80 -16.99 -30.38
CA LYS A 79 4.53 -16.97 -28.92
C LYS A 79 3.65 -15.81 -28.44
N GLN A 80 3.18 -14.93 -29.33
CA GLN A 80 2.32 -13.81 -28.95
C GLN A 80 0.82 -14.15 -28.76
N LYS A 81 0.38 -15.39 -29.03
CA LYS A 81 -1.05 -15.74 -28.98
C LYS A 81 -1.58 -16.30 -27.66
N GLU A 82 -0.76 -16.59 -26.66
CA GLU A 82 -1.28 -17.15 -25.40
C GLU A 82 -0.77 -16.39 -24.16
N LYS A 83 -1.71 -15.65 -23.55
CA LYS A 83 -1.63 -14.92 -22.27
C LYS A 83 -0.62 -13.77 -22.20
N LYS A 84 -0.82 -12.73 -23.02
CA LYS A 84 -0.37 -11.38 -22.63
C LYS A 84 -1.32 -10.87 -21.54
N GLU A 85 -0.81 -10.67 -20.33
CA GLU A 85 -1.38 -9.68 -19.41
C GLU A 85 -1.54 -8.40 -20.22
N LEU A 86 -2.79 -7.93 -20.35
CA LEU A 86 -3.15 -6.75 -21.17
C LEU A 86 -2.14 -5.62 -20.92
N PRO A 87 -1.34 -5.21 -21.92
CA PRO A 87 -0.34 -4.18 -21.72
C PRO A 87 -1.01 -2.86 -21.30
N SER A 88 -0.24 -2.16 -20.47
CA SER A 88 -0.52 -0.96 -19.68
C SER A 88 -1.42 0.09 -20.33
N GLU A 89 -2.18 0.80 -19.47
CA GLU A 89 -3.10 1.96 -19.61
C GLU A 89 -2.83 3.04 -20.69
N SER A 90 -1.75 2.93 -21.46
CA SER A 90 -1.31 3.79 -22.55
C SER A 90 -1.86 3.35 -23.90
N VAL A 91 -2.46 4.27 -24.64
CA VAL A 91 -2.86 4.06 -26.04
C VAL A 91 -1.59 3.89 -26.91
N PRO A 92 -1.51 2.86 -27.77
CA PRO A 92 -0.45 2.75 -28.77
C PRO A 92 -0.65 3.78 -29.88
N GLY A 93 0.43 4.38 -30.39
CA GLY A 93 0.38 5.36 -31.50
C GLY A 93 0.80 6.79 -31.13
N LEU A 94 0.78 7.14 -29.84
CA LEU A 94 1.11 8.49 -29.39
C LEU A 94 2.59 8.86 -29.62
N GLY A 95 2.84 9.95 -30.36
CA GLY A 95 4.17 10.42 -30.76
C GLY A 95 4.37 11.94 -30.56
N PHE A 96 5.62 12.39 -30.57
CA PHE A 96 6.00 13.81 -30.48
C PHE A 96 7.25 14.14 -31.30
N LYS A 97 7.61 13.28 -32.26
CA LYS A 97 8.88 13.39 -33.00
C LYS A 97 8.91 14.65 -33.87
N ASP A 98 7.82 14.87 -34.59
CA ASP A 98 7.67 15.91 -35.61
C ASP A 98 6.27 16.53 -35.51
N LYS A 99 6.08 17.65 -36.21
CA LYS A 99 4.81 18.38 -36.28
C LYS A 99 3.64 17.46 -36.68
N GLU A 100 3.81 16.68 -37.74
CA GLU A 100 2.81 15.74 -38.26
C GLU A 100 2.48 14.64 -37.24
N ALA A 101 3.49 14.15 -36.51
CA ALA A 101 3.29 13.16 -35.46
C ALA A 101 2.50 13.72 -34.27
N ALA A 102 2.70 15.01 -33.94
CA ALA A 102 1.93 15.69 -32.90
C ALA A 102 0.47 15.89 -33.32
N GLU A 103 0.22 16.31 -34.55
CA GLU A 103 -1.14 16.44 -35.12
C GLU A 103 -1.85 15.09 -35.20
N GLY A 104 -1.16 14.03 -35.67
CA GLY A 104 -1.68 12.67 -35.67
C GLY A 104 -2.03 12.18 -34.26
N THR A 105 -1.20 12.51 -33.27
CA THR A 105 -1.46 12.19 -31.86
C THR A 105 -2.70 12.91 -31.32
N LEU A 106 -2.90 14.19 -31.66
CA LEU A 106 -4.11 14.91 -31.26
C LEU A 106 -5.36 14.31 -31.90
N LYS A 107 -5.27 13.87 -33.16
CA LYS A 107 -6.35 13.16 -33.86
C LYS A 107 -6.69 11.82 -33.20
N GLU A 108 -5.69 11.04 -32.77
CA GLU A 108 -5.91 9.78 -32.03
C GLU A 108 -6.49 9.98 -30.61
N LEU A 109 -6.29 11.18 -30.05
CA LEU A 109 -6.82 11.57 -28.75
C LEU A 109 -8.24 12.15 -28.84
N GLU A 110 -8.68 12.61 -30.01
CA GLU A 110 -10.02 13.15 -30.24
C GLU A 110 -11.10 12.13 -29.86
N GLY A 111 -12.18 12.59 -29.22
CA GLY A 111 -13.27 11.74 -28.73
C GLY A 111 -12.98 10.93 -27.45
N ARG A 112 -11.73 10.86 -26.98
CA ARG A 112 -11.38 10.25 -25.69
C ARG A 112 -11.77 11.15 -24.51
N ASP A 113 -11.65 10.60 -23.29
CA ASP A 113 -11.96 11.35 -22.06
C ASP A 113 -11.07 12.61 -21.95
N PRO A 114 -11.64 13.82 -21.70
CA PRO A 114 -10.87 15.07 -21.62
C PRO A 114 -9.71 15.01 -20.62
N ASP A 115 -9.93 14.41 -19.45
CA ASP A 115 -8.88 14.25 -18.43
C ASP A 115 -7.73 13.35 -18.93
N TYR A 116 -8.03 12.35 -19.75
CA TYR A 116 -7.01 11.49 -20.33
C TYR A 116 -6.23 12.21 -21.41
N GLN A 117 -6.90 12.96 -22.29
CA GLN A 117 -6.24 13.78 -23.32
C GLN A 117 -5.23 14.73 -22.68
N ARG A 118 -5.65 15.48 -21.65
CA ARG A 118 -4.77 16.39 -20.90
C ARG A 118 -3.58 15.65 -20.28
N LEU A 119 -3.82 14.50 -19.65
CA LEU A 119 -2.76 13.71 -19.01
C LEU A 119 -1.78 13.15 -20.04
N ALA A 120 -2.27 12.64 -21.17
CA ALA A 120 -1.46 12.09 -22.26
C ALA A 120 -0.56 13.18 -22.88
N VAL A 121 -1.13 14.35 -23.20
CA VAL A 121 -0.40 15.49 -23.77
C VAL A 121 0.64 16.02 -22.79
N LYS A 122 0.30 16.22 -21.51
CA LYS A 122 1.29 16.61 -20.48
C LYS A 122 2.42 15.59 -20.36
N GLY A 123 2.10 14.30 -20.43
CA GLY A 123 3.10 13.23 -20.42
C GLY A 123 4.02 13.24 -21.64
N LEU A 124 3.50 13.57 -22.83
CA LEU A 124 4.28 13.73 -24.06
C LEU A 124 5.21 14.94 -23.98
N ILE A 125 4.73 16.10 -23.53
CA ILE A 125 5.56 17.29 -23.29
C ILE A 125 6.71 16.98 -22.32
N GLY A 126 6.42 16.28 -21.21
CA GLY A 126 7.45 15.88 -20.24
C GLY A 126 8.48 14.88 -20.80
N ARG A 127 8.09 14.03 -21.76
CA ARG A 127 9.03 13.17 -22.50
C ARG A 127 9.84 13.96 -23.53
N ALA A 128 9.20 14.87 -24.26
CA ALA A 128 9.85 15.76 -25.23
C ALA A 128 10.95 16.60 -24.58
N LYS A 129 10.68 17.22 -23.42
CA LYS A 129 11.67 17.97 -22.64
C LYS A 129 12.91 17.13 -22.26
N ARG A 130 12.72 15.86 -21.89
CA ARG A 130 13.84 14.94 -21.60
C ARG A 130 14.62 14.54 -22.85
N VAL A 131 13.94 14.35 -23.99
CA VAL A 131 14.63 14.05 -25.25
C VAL A 131 15.43 15.26 -25.74
N LEU A 132 14.91 16.47 -25.55
CA LEU A 132 15.61 17.71 -25.87
C LEU A 132 16.94 17.84 -25.10
N THR A 133 17.03 17.42 -23.85
CA THR A 133 18.29 17.47 -23.08
C THR A 133 19.36 16.51 -23.58
N CYS A 134 18.98 15.46 -24.32
CA CYS A 134 19.90 14.42 -24.79
C CYS A 134 20.21 14.50 -26.28
N THR A 135 19.44 15.26 -27.06
CA THR A 135 19.56 15.33 -28.51
C THR A 135 20.53 16.45 -28.90
N ARG A 136 21.50 16.13 -29.77
CA ARG A 136 22.47 17.10 -30.30
C ARG A 136 22.11 17.61 -31.71
N ASP A 137 21.22 16.90 -32.41
CA ASP A 137 20.84 17.22 -33.79
C ASP A 137 19.86 18.42 -33.83
N GLU A 138 20.29 19.53 -34.41
CA GLU A 138 19.52 20.79 -34.47
C GLU A 138 18.17 20.64 -35.19
N THR A 139 18.12 19.87 -36.29
CA THR A 139 16.88 19.60 -37.03
C THR A 139 15.85 18.87 -36.17
N LYS A 140 16.28 17.88 -35.37
CA LYS A 140 15.37 17.15 -34.47
C LYS A 140 14.91 18.04 -33.31
N ILE A 141 15.79 18.91 -32.82
CA ILE A 141 15.45 19.89 -31.79
C ILE A 141 14.36 20.84 -32.31
N ALA A 142 14.46 21.32 -33.56
CA ALA A 142 13.44 22.16 -34.19
C ALA A 142 12.10 21.42 -34.29
N ASN A 143 12.09 20.21 -34.86
CA ASN A 143 10.88 19.39 -35.00
C ASN A 143 10.18 19.11 -33.66
N ILE A 144 10.95 18.78 -32.61
CA ILE A 144 10.41 18.52 -31.27
C ILE A 144 9.84 19.80 -30.65
N LYS A 145 10.48 20.96 -30.86
CA LYS A 145 9.96 22.26 -30.39
C LYS A 145 8.65 22.63 -31.08
N GLU A 146 8.54 22.41 -32.39
CA GLU A 146 7.29 22.63 -33.12
C GLU A 146 6.16 21.70 -32.64
N ALA A 147 6.46 20.42 -32.43
CA ALA A 147 5.52 19.46 -31.84
C ALA A 147 5.07 19.88 -30.43
N MET A 148 5.99 20.39 -29.60
CA MET A 148 5.68 20.92 -28.27
C MET A 148 4.76 22.14 -28.33
N ALA A 149 4.99 23.07 -29.26
CA ALA A 149 4.15 24.26 -29.41
C ALA A 149 2.70 23.90 -29.76
N ILE A 150 2.48 22.88 -30.59
CA ILE A 150 1.13 22.35 -30.89
C ILE A 150 0.47 21.82 -29.62
N PHE A 151 1.20 21.05 -28.81
CA PHE A 151 0.67 20.49 -27.57
C PHE A 151 0.41 21.55 -26.50
N GLU A 152 1.24 22.58 -26.40
CA GLU A 152 1.04 23.70 -25.47
C GLU A 152 -0.20 24.51 -25.89
N LYS A 153 -0.35 24.82 -27.18
CA LYS A 153 -1.57 25.45 -27.71
C LYS A 153 -2.82 24.61 -27.40
N PHE A 154 -2.75 23.29 -27.59
CA PHE A 154 -3.86 22.41 -27.23
C PHE A 154 -4.20 22.47 -25.74
N LEU A 155 -3.21 22.55 -24.85
CA LEU A 155 -3.46 22.67 -23.40
C LEU A 155 -4.08 24.03 -23.03
N ASP A 156 -3.67 25.11 -23.69
CA ASP A 156 -4.25 26.44 -23.51
C ASP A 156 -5.71 26.48 -24.02
N ASP A 157 -5.97 25.91 -25.19
CA ASP A 157 -7.31 25.72 -25.74
C ASP A 157 -8.18 24.84 -24.81
N PHE A 158 -7.58 23.81 -24.22
CA PHE A 158 -8.25 22.92 -23.27
C PHE A 158 -8.71 23.64 -22.00
N GLU A 159 -7.86 24.52 -21.46
CA GLU A 159 -8.16 25.28 -20.24
C GLU A 159 -9.14 26.43 -20.51
N SER A 160 -8.98 27.14 -21.64
CA SER A 160 -9.86 28.24 -22.06
C SER A 160 -11.28 27.78 -22.42
N LEU A 161 -11.43 26.66 -23.13
CA LEU A 161 -12.73 26.06 -23.45
C LEU A 161 -13.34 25.26 -22.29
N HIS A 162 -12.64 25.17 -21.15
CA HIS A 162 -13.06 24.42 -19.97
C HIS A 162 -13.43 22.95 -20.28
N LEU A 163 -12.69 22.29 -21.17
CA LEU A 163 -12.94 20.90 -21.58
C LEU A 163 -12.91 19.91 -20.41
N SER A 164 -12.25 20.26 -19.30
CA SER A 164 -12.27 19.49 -18.05
C SER A 164 -13.69 19.29 -17.49
N LYS A 165 -14.59 20.26 -17.65
CA LYS A 165 -15.98 20.17 -17.18
C LYS A 165 -16.83 19.21 -18.02
N GLN A 166 -16.38 18.89 -19.23
CA GLN A 166 -17.06 17.97 -20.13
C GLN A 166 -16.72 16.50 -19.83
N ASN A 167 -15.90 16.23 -18.81
CA ASN A 167 -15.53 14.86 -18.46
C ASN A 167 -16.77 14.05 -18.02
N ASN A 168 -16.85 12.82 -18.52
CA ASN A 168 -17.97 11.91 -18.28
C ASN A 168 -17.56 10.78 -17.33
N PRO A 169 -17.58 11.00 -15.99
CA PRO A 169 -17.12 10.00 -15.02
C PRO A 169 -17.86 8.67 -15.18
N TYR A 170 -17.10 7.58 -14.99
CA TYR A 170 -17.63 6.23 -15.11
C TYR A 170 -18.33 5.81 -13.82
N VAL A 171 -19.53 5.25 -13.98
CA VAL A 171 -20.26 4.57 -12.91
C VAL A 171 -19.70 3.16 -12.74
N SER A 172 -19.74 2.62 -11.52
CA SER A 172 -19.25 1.25 -11.27
C SER A 172 -20.07 0.22 -12.06
N LEU A 173 -19.40 -0.83 -12.52
CA LEU A 173 -20.02 -1.94 -13.24
C LEU A 173 -21.25 -2.52 -12.53
N GLY A 174 -21.26 -2.51 -11.18
CA GLY A 174 -22.39 -3.05 -10.42
C GLY A 174 -23.67 -2.25 -10.59
N HIS A 175 -23.60 -0.91 -10.68
CA HIS A 175 -24.79 -0.10 -10.94
C HIS A 175 -25.23 -0.23 -12.40
N VAL A 176 -24.29 -0.35 -13.34
CA VAL A 176 -24.60 -0.57 -14.77
C VAL A 176 -25.39 -1.86 -14.96
N ARG A 177 -24.99 -2.96 -14.29
CA ARG A 177 -25.75 -4.23 -14.31
C ARG A 177 -27.11 -4.13 -13.65
N THR A 178 -27.24 -3.35 -12.58
CA THR A 178 -28.55 -3.09 -11.98
C THR A 178 -29.44 -2.32 -12.96
N ALA A 179 -28.90 -1.30 -13.63
CA ALA A 179 -29.61 -0.53 -14.65
C ALA A 179 -30.00 -1.40 -15.87
N GLU A 180 -29.13 -2.31 -16.32
CA GLU A 180 -29.40 -3.30 -17.36
C GLU A 180 -30.62 -4.18 -17.01
N LYS A 181 -30.69 -4.66 -15.77
CA LYS A 181 -31.84 -5.45 -15.28
C LYS A 181 -33.14 -4.64 -15.22
N LEU A 182 -33.05 -3.35 -14.89
CA LEU A 182 -34.22 -2.47 -14.83
C LEU A 182 -34.72 -2.07 -16.22
N ALA A 183 -33.81 -1.88 -17.18
CA ALA A 183 -34.13 -1.54 -18.56
C ALA A 183 -34.74 -2.73 -19.34
N GLY A 184 -34.40 -3.97 -18.98
CA GLY A 184 -34.96 -5.18 -19.57
C GLY A 184 -34.72 -5.25 -21.09
N ASP A 185 -35.79 -5.32 -21.88
CA ASP A 185 -35.71 -5.49 -23.34
C ASP A 185 -35.44 -4.19 -24.10
N THR A 186 -35.44 -3.03 -23.42
CA THR A 186 -35.14 -1.73 -24.06
C THR A 186 -33.66 -1.52 -24.36
N VAL A 187 -32.79 -2.45 -23.94
CA VAL A 187 -31.33 -2.36 -24.11
C VAL A 187 -30.94 -2.74 -25.55
N THR A 188 -30.32 -1.80 -26.25
CA THR A 188 -29.79 -2.00 -27.61
C THR A 188 -28.64 -3.01 -27.65
N GLU A 189 -28.46 -3.68 -28.79
CA GLU A 189 -27.35 -4.64 -28.99
C GLU A 189 -25.97 -4.00 -28.77
N LEU A 190 -25.83 -2.72 -29.13
CA LEU A 190 -24.60 -1.97 -28.93
C LEU A 190 -24.32 -1.71 -27.43
N GLN A 191 -25.35 -1.37 -26.65
CA GLN A 191 -25.24 -1.24 -25.19
C GLN A 191 -24.89 -2.58 -24.54
N LYS A 192 -25.51 -3.70 -24.97
CA LYS A 192 -25.16 -5.05 -24.48
C LYS A 192 -23.69 -5.38 -24.78
N SER A 193 -23.24 -5.03 -25.98
CA SER A 193 -21.84 -5.20 -26.41
C SER A 193 -20.87 -4.37 -25.56
N PHE A 194 -21.22 -3.11 -25.26
CA PHE A 194 -20.46 -2.26 -24.35
C PHE A 194 -20.40 -2.82 -22.93
N ILE A 195 -21.54 -3.25 -22.36
CA ILE A 195 -21.62 -3.82 -21.01
C ILE A 195 -20.80 -5.11 -20.91
N SER A 196 -20.80 -5.92 -21.97
CA SER A 196 -19.96 -7.11 -22.09
C SER A 196 -18.47 -6.75 -22.09
N ALA A 197 -18.06 -5.76 -22.90
CA ALA A 197 -16.69 -5.26 -22.93
C ALA A 197 -16.27 -4.67 -21.57
N TYR A 198 -17.12 -3.87 -20.93
CA TYR A 198 -16.87 -3.30 -19.60
C TYR A 198 -16.80 -4.36 -18.50
N SER A 199 -17.60 -5.43 -18.64
CA SER A 199 -17.54 -6.61 -17.78
C SER A 199 -16.23 -7.38 -17.94
N SER A 200 -15.70 -7.50 -19.16
CA SER A 200 -14.44 -8.20 -19.45
C SER A 200 -13.25 -7.53 -18.75
N VAL A 201 -13.24 -6.19 -18.70
CA VAL A 201 -12.23 -5.41 -17.97
C VAL A 201 -12.56 -5.20 -16.50
N SER A 202 -13.56 -5.91 -15.96
CA SER A 202 -13.98 -5.85 -14.56
C SER A 202 -14.35 -4.45 -14.05
N GLY A 203 -14.86 -3.58 -14.92
CA GLY A 203 -15.21 -2.20 -14.56
C GLY A 203 -14.01 -1.23 -14.53
N GLU A 204 -12.81 -1.65 -14.96
CA GLU A 204 -11.66 -0.76 -15.08
C GLU A 204 -11.74 0.04 -16.39
N TYR A 205 -12.38 1.20 -16.34
CA TYR A 205 -12.61 2.04 -17.51
C TYR A 205 -11.33 2.40 -18.28
N LYS A 206 -10.19 2.55 -17.60
CA LYS A 206 -8.90 2.83 -18.26
C LYS A 206 -8.50 1.76 -19.27
N ARG A 207 -8.91 0.51 -19.05
CA ARG A 207 -8.62 -0.60 -19.97
C ARG A 207 -9.51 -0.57 -21.21
N LEU A 208 -10.64 0.13 -21.19
CA LEU A 208 -11.49 0.29 -22.38
C LEU A 208 -10.76 1.02 -23.51
N ARG A 209 -9.73 1.80 -23.19
CA ARG A 209 -8.87 2.51 -24.15
C ARG A 209 -8.10 1.59 -25.11
N THR A 210 -8.01 0.30 -24.80
CA THR A 210 -7.33 -0.70 -25.64
C THR A 210 -8.28 -1.76 -26.19
N VAL A 211 -9.56 -1.75 -25.78
CA VAL A 211 -10.56 -2.69 -26.27
C VAL A 211 -11.30 -2.03 -27.44
N ARG A 212 -11.14 -2.61 -28.64
CA ARG A 212 -11.84 -2.16 -29.85
C ARG A 212 -13.33 -2.53 -29.81
N ALA A 213 -14.16 -1.67 -30.40
CA ALA A 213 -15.56 -1.97 -30.61
C ALA A 213 -15.73 -2.92 -31.82
N PRO A 214 -16.75 -3.78 -31.83
CA PRO A 214 -17.03 -4.62 -32.99
C PRO A 214 -17.49 -3.76 -34.17
N GLY A 215 -16.83 -3.91 -35.32
CA GLY A 215 -17.21 -3.23 -36.57
C GLY A 215 -16.66 -1.81 -36.76
N ASP A 216 -15.87 -1.29 -35.80
CA ASP A 216 -15.20 0.00 -35.89
C ASP A 216 -13.73 -0.15 -35.44
N ASP A 217 -12.82 0.63 -36.03
CA ASP A 217 -11.43 0.71 -35.56
C ASP A 217 -11.29 1.52 -34.26
N SER A 218 -12.37 2.16 -33.83
CA SER A 218 -12.48 2.92 -32.59
C SER A 218 -12.52 2.03 -31.34
N THR A 219 -12.03 2.59 -30.23
CA THR A 219 -12.05 1.95 -28.91
C THR A 219 -13.33 2.28 -28.14
N TRP A 220 -13.72 1.43 -27.19
CA TRP A 220 -15.00 1.56 -26.49
C TRP A 220 -15.17 2.88 -25.72
N ASP A 221 -14.09 3.51 -25.27
CA ASP A 221 -14.13 4.85 -24.65
C ASP A 221 -14.59 5.93 -25.63
N ILE A 222 -14.12 5.88 -26.88
CA ILE A 222 -14.50 6.82 -27.95
C ILE A 222 -15.95 6.61 -28.36
N VAL A 223 -16.33 5.35 -28.62
CA VAL A 223 -17.71 4.99 -29.00
C VAL A 223 -18.69 5.44 -27.92
N ARG A 224 -18.39 5.15 -26.65
CA ARG A 224 -19.19 5.60 -25.50
C ARG A 224 -19.36 7.13 -25.49
N ASN A 225 -18.26 7.88 -25.59
CA ASN A 225 -18.31 9.34 -25.48
C ASN A 225 -19.08 9.98 -26.66
N THR A 226 -18.96 9.40 -27.85
CA THR A 226 -19.71 9.82 -29.04
C THR A 226 -21.21 9.64 -28.83
N HIS A 227 -21.64 8.47 -28.34
CA HIS A 227 -23.04 8.22 -28.03
C HIS A 227 -23.56 9.07 -26.86
N LEU A 228 -22.75 9.24 -25.80
CA LEU A 228 -23.13 10.08 -24.67
C LEU A 228 -23.32 11.54 -25.07
N LYS A 229 -22.55 12.06 -26.02
CA LYS A 229 -22.75 13.43 -26.54
C LYS A 229 -24.15 13.58 -27.17
N LEU A 230 -24.55 12.62 -28.01
CA LEU A 230 -25.89 12.62 -28.63
C LEU A 230 -27.02 12.50 -27.59
N ILE A 231 -26.87 11.62 -26.60
CA ILE A 231 -27.89 11.41 -25.56
C ILE A 231 -28.00 12.64 -24.65
N LYS A 232 -26.88 13.29 -24.32
CA LYS A 232 -26.86 14.53 -23.53
C LYS A 232 -27.56 15.68 -24.24
N GLU A 233 -27.33 15.83 -25.54
CA GLU A 233 -27.99 16.86 -26.34
C GLU A 233 -29.50 16.61 -26.43
N LYS A 234 -29.93 15.34 -26.56
CA LYS A 234 -31.35 14.97 -26.59
C LYS A 234 -32.08 15.22 -25.26
N HIS A 235 -31.38 15.07 -24.14
CA HIS A 235 -31.98 15.09 -22.79
C HIS A 235 -31.44 16.20 -21.89
N ALA A 236 -30.99 17.33 -22.47
CA ALA A 236 -30.39 18.42 -21.72
C ALA A 236 -31.33 18.97 -20.61
N ASP A 237 -32.63 19.03 -20.88
CA ASP A 237 -33.65 19.59 -19.97
C ASP A 237 -34.49 18.52 -19.25
N ALA A 238 -34.21 17.24 -19.47
CA ALA A 238 -35.00 16.16 -18.90
C ALA A 238 -34.69 15.98 -17.40
N LYS A 239 -35.73 15.82 -16.57
CA LYS A 239 -35.56 15.43 -15.17
C LYS A 239 -35.10 13.96 -15.12
N LEU A 240 -33.85 13.74 -14.71
CA LEU A 240 -33.23 12.41 -14.69
C LEU A 240 -33.74 11.48 -13.58
N PHE A 241 -34.41 12.02 -12.57
CA PHE A 241 -34.98 11.25 -11.47
C PHE A 241 -36.45 11.64 -11.26
N THR A 242 -37.25 10.63 -10.94
CA THR A 242 -38.65 10.82 -10.51
C THR A 242 -38.72 11.36 -9.08
N GLU A 243 -39.91 11.76 -8.63
CA GLU A 243 -40.15 12.22 -7.25
C GLU A 243 -39.86 11.14 -6.19
N LYS A 244 -39.85 9.87 -6.59
CA LYS A 244 -39.48 8.73 -5.75
C LYS A 244 -37.97 8.41 -5.77
N ASP A 245 -37.17 9.29 -6.38
CA ASP A 245 -35.73 9.11 -6.61
C ASP A 245 -35.36 7.89 -7.50
N GLU A 246 -36.30 7.37 -8.28
CA GLU A 246 -36.03 6.31 -9.27
C GLU A 246 -35.50 6.95 -10.57
N PRO A 247 -34.52 6.33 -11.25
CA PRO A 247 -34.00 6.83 -12.52
C PRO A 247 -35.09 6.80 -13.59
N THR A 248 -35.22 7.88 -14.37
CA THR A 248 -36.14 7.90 -15.51
C THR A 248 -35.60 7.06 -16.68
N ALA A 249 -36.41 6.83 -17.71
CA ALA A 249 -36.00 6.07 -18.89
C ALA A 249 -34.78 6.70 -19.60
N GLU A 250 -34.73 8.03 -19.65
CA GLU A 250 -33.63 8.80 -20.23
C GLU A 250 -32.34 8.63 -19.41
N HIS A 251 -32.47 8.61 -18.08
CA HIS A 251 -31.32 8.40 -17.19
C HIS A 251 -30.84 6.95 -17.23
N LEU A 252 -31.74 5.99 -17.37
CA LEU A 252 -31.41 4.59 -17.60
C LEU A 252 -30.58 4.42 -18.88
N GLU A 253 -30.91 5.12 -19.97
CA GLU A 253 -30.12 5.08 -21.20
C GLU A 253 -28.68 5.57 -20.98
N MET A 254 -28.49 6.65 -20.21
CA MET A 254 -27.16 7.15 -19.83
C MET A 254 -26.40 6.16 -18.93
N LEU A 255 -27.11 5.51 -17.99
CA LEU A 255 -26.54 4.54 -17.06
C LEU A 255 -26.05 3.27 -17.75
N LEU A 256 -26.72 2.83 -18.82
CA LEU A 256 -26.27 1.71 -19.66
C LEU A 256 -24.91 2.00 -20.30
N TRP A 257 -24.63 3.26 -20.60
CA TRP A 257 -23.31 3.75 -21.03
C TRP A 257 -22.36 4.08 -19.87
N ALA A 258 -22.65 3.58 -18.67
CA ALA A 258 -21.87 3.80 -17.46
C ALA A 258 -21.66 5.29 -17.12
N TYR A 259 -22.65 6.15 -17.40
CA TYR A 259 -22.59 7.58 -17.09
C TYR A 259 -23.79 8.02 -16.26
N SER A 260 -23.55 8.97 -15.36
CA SER A 260 -24.60 9.71 -14.66
C SER A 260 -24.06 11.10 -14.30
N PRO A 261 -24.85 12.17 -14.50
CA PRO A 261 -24.51 13.49 -13.98
C PRO A 261 -24.41 13.51 -12.45
N ASP A 262 -25.23 12.70 -11.77
CA ASP A 262 -25.27 12.59 -10.31
C ASP A 262 -24.90 11.17 -9.83
N PRO A 263 -23.62 10.78 -9.86
CA PRO A 263 -23.20 9.43 -9.46
C PRO A 263 -23.45 9.15 -7.98
N ALA A 264 -23.49 10.19 -7.14
CA ALA A 264 -23.78 10.07 -5.71
C ALA A 264 -25.22 9.62 -5.46
N ARG A 265 -26.19 10.16 -6.20
CA ARG A 265 -27.60 9.76 -6.11
C ARG A 265 -27.80 8.35 -6.62
N VAL A 266 -27.20 8.01 -7.76
CA VAL A 266 -27.22 6.64 -8.31
C VAL A 266 -26.74 5.62 -7.27
N LYS A 267 -25.66 5.92 -6.54
CA LYS A 267 -25.14 5.03 -5.50
C LYS A 267 -26.09 4.84 -4.32
N LYS A 268 -26.94 5.82 -4.02
CA LYS A 268 -27.92 5.78 -2.92
C LYS A 268 -29.16 4.98 -3.32
N TYR A 269 -29.66 5.17 -4.53
CA TYR A 269 -30.97 4.65 -4.97
C TYR A 269 -30.88 3.37 -5.82
N LEU A 270 -29.75 3.10 -6.45
CA LEU A 270 -29.47 1.86 -7.17
C LEU A 270 -28.37 1.06 -6.46
N PRO A 271 -28.62 0.52 -5.25
CA PRO A 271 -27.61 -0.25 -4.56
C PRO A 271 -27.16 -1.44 -5.42
N GLU A 272 -25.84 -1.65 -5.49
CA GLU A 272 -25.27 -2.84 -6.13
C GLU A 272 -25.91 -4.10 -5.53
N THR A 273 -26.42 -4.99 -6.39
CA THR A 273 -27.02 -6.26 -5.94
C THR A 273 -26.06 -7.02 -5.02
N LYS A 274 -26.59 -7.73 -4.01
CA LYS A 274 -25.78 -8.46 -3.01
C LYS A 274 -24.73 -9.37 -3.66
N GLU A 275 -25.08 -10.00 -4.77
CA GLU A 275 -24.18 -10.86 -5.55
C GLU A 275 -22.99 -10.10 -6.15
N GLU A 276 -23.24 -8.94 -6.76
CA GLU A 276 -22.19 -8.15 -7.39
C GLU A 276 -21.25 -7.54 -6.33
N ARG A 277 -21.81 -7.12 -5.20
CA ARG A 277 -21.02 -6.68 -4.04
C ARG A 277 -20.11 -7.81 -3.53
N LYS A 278 -20.62 -9.05 -3.41
CA LYS A 278 -19.82 -10.24 -3.06
C LYS A 278 -18.72 -10.52 -4.09
N ARG A 279 -19.05 -10.47 -5.39
CA ARG A 279 -18.06 -10.63 -6.50
C ARG A 279 -16.96 -9.59 -6.41
N ARG A 280 -17.27 -8.31 -6.20
CA ARG A 280 -16.27 -7.25 -6.05
C ARG A 280 -15.35 -7.48 -4.85
N ILE A 281 -15.90 -7.86 -3.70
CA ILE A 281 -15.11 -8.18 -2.50
C ILE A 281 -14.18 -9.36 -2.77
N SER A 282 -14.69 -10.45 -3.38
CA SER A 282 -13.89 -11.63 -3.70
C SER A 282 -12.72 -11.32 -4.66
N ARG A 283 -12.94 -10.49 -5.68
CA ARG A 283 -11.89 -10.04 -6.62
C ARG A 283 -10.83 -9.19 -5.93
N ARG A 284 -11.25 -8.29 -5.02
CA ARG A 284 -10.34 -7.44 -4.25
C ARG A 284 -9.44 -8.27 -3.33
N CYS A 285 -9.95 -9.38 -2.79
CA CYS A 285 -9.15 -10.31 -1.99
C CYS A 285 -8.15 -11.13 -2.84
N ARG A 286 -8.53 -11.57 -4.04
CA ARG A 286 -7.64 -12.35 -4.93
C ARG A 286 -6.43 -11.58 -5.45
N ARG A 287 -6.54 -10.27 -5.66
CA ARG A 287 -5.44 -9.44 -6.20
C ARG A 287 -4.30 -9.19 -5.21
N LYS A 288 -4.49 -9.47 -3.92
CA LYS A 288 -3.50 -9.24 -2.86
C LYS A 288 -2.80 -10.51 -2.36
N SER A 289 -3.18 -11.68 -2.85
CA SER A 289 -2.56 -12.94 -2.45
C SER A 289 -1.38 -13.28 -3.36
N VAL A 290 -0.19 -13.49 -2.76
CA VAL A 290 0.96 -14.07 -3.46
C VAL A 290 0.66 -15.55 -3.77
N PRO A 291 0.84 -16.03 -5.01
CA PRO A 291 0.63 -17.44 -5.34
C PRO A 291 1.43 -18.36 -4.40
N GLY A 292 0.77 -19.31 -3.74
CA GLY A 292 1.40 -20.27 -2.82
C GLY A 292 1.47 -19.85 -1.35
N LEU A 293 1.19 -18.59 -1.00
CA LEU A 293 1.18 -18.09 0.38
C LEU A 293 -0.25 -17.65 0.76
N GLY A 294 -0.85 -18.26 1.79
CA GLY A 294 -2.24 -17.97 2.16
C GLY A 294 -2.64 -18.39 3.58
N PHE A 295 -3.71 -17.79 4.10
CA PHE A 295 -4.35 -18.10 5.38
C PHE A 295 -5.72 -18.74 5.14
N LYS A 296 -5.76 -19.83 4.37
CA LYS A 296 -7.02 -20.59 4.20
C LYS A 296 -7.33 -21.40 5.46
N ASN A 297 -6.31 -21.88 6.16
CA ASN A 297 -6.36 -22.56 7.45
C ASN A 297 -4.97 -22.50 8.12
N VAL A 298 -4.91 -22.92 9.39
CA VAL A 298 -3.67 -22.92 10.20
C VAL A 298 -2.53 -23.68 9.53
N ALA A 299 -2.81 -24.84 8.93
CA ALA A 299 -1.79 -25.65 8.25
C ALA A 299 -1.17 -24.97 7.01
N VAL A 300 -1.92 -24.12 6.30
CA VAL A 300 -1.37 -23.33 5.18
C VAL A 300 -0.60 -22.12 5.71
N ALA A 301 -1.05 -21.53 6.82
CA ALA A 301 -0.34 -20.44 7.51
C ALA A 301 1.03 -20.91 8.03
N GLU A 302 1.08 -22.05 8.72
CA GLU A 302 2.32 -22.64 9.21
C GLU A 302 3.27 -23.03 8.08
N ARG A 303 2.76 -23.62 6.99
CA ARG A 303 3.60 -23.90 5.80
C ARG A 303 4.16 -22.62 5.20
N SER A 304 3.35 -21.56 5.16
CA SER A 304 3.79 -20.24 4.70
C SER A 304 4.88 -19.66 5.60
N LEU A 305 4.74 -19.77 6.93
CA LEU A 305 5.75 -19.30 7.89
C LEU A 305 7.02 -20.15 7.86
N ARG A 306 6.91 -21.48 7.71
CA ARG A 306 8.06 -22.38 7.54
C ARG A 306 8.85 -22.06 6.27
N ALA A 307 8.15 -21.80 5.15
CA ALA A 307 8.79 -21.39 3.89
C ALA A 307 9.45 -20.00 3.95
N LEU A 308 9.12 -19.18 4.96
CA LEU A 308 9.75 -17.90 5.22
C LEU A 308 10.97 -17.99 6.13
N ARG A 309 11.16 -19.08 6.89
CA ARG A 309 12.34 -19.28 7.74
C ARG A 309 13.61 -19.28 6.87
N GLY A 310 14.63 -18.54 7.30
CA GLY A 310 15.91 -18.40 6.57
C GLY A 310 15.92 -17.32 5.47
N ARG A 311 14.77 -16.73 5.13
CA ARG A 311 14.73 -15.61 4.17
C ARG A 311 15.11 -14.28 4.82
N ASP A 312 15.43 -13.29 4.00
CA ASP A 312 15.73 -11.93 4.46
C ASP A 312 14.64 -11.32 5.39
N PRO A 313 14.99 -10.73 6.55
CA PRO A 313 14.03 -10.18 7.51
C PRO A 313 13.07 -9.12 6.92
N SER A 314 13.52 -8.32 5.95
CA SER A 314 12.64 -7.33 5.30
C SER A 314 11.58 -8.00 4.43
N TYR A 315 11.94 -9.10 3.76
CA TYR A 315 10.98 -9.91 3.01
C TYR A 315 10.00 -10.63 3.92
N GLN A 316 10.50 -11.27 4.99
CA GLN A 316 9.66 -11.91 6.00
C GLN A 316 8.64 -10.90 6.55
N LYS A 317 9.08 -9.70 6.95
CA LYS A 317 8.22 -8.62 7.44
C LYS A 317 7.18 -8.18 6.39
N MET A 318 7.56 -8.02 5.13
CA MET A 318 6.62 -7.65 4.06
C MET A 318 5.52 -8.72 3.89
N VAL A 319 5.91 -9.99 3.83
CA VAL A 319 4.98 -11.11 3.63
C VAL A 319 4.10 -11.28 4.86
N VAL A 320 4.66 -11.26 6.08
CA VAL A 320 3.90 -11.34 7.33
C VAL A 320 2.94 -10.16 7.47
N ASN A 321 3.34 -8.93 7.11
CA ASN A 321 2.42 -7.78 7.12
C ASN A 321 1.27 -7.93 6.13
N ALA A 322 1.53 -8.46 4.93
CA ALA A 322 0.48 -8.76 3.95
C ALA A 322 -0.48 -9.84 4.46
N LEU A 323 0.06 -10.88 5.10
CA LEU A 323 -0.70 -11.95 5.73
C LEU A 323 -1.55 -11.43 6.90
N MET A 324 -0.99 -10.61 7.78
CA MET A 324 -1.69 -9.95 8.89
C MET A 324 -2.74 -8.95 8.39
N SER A 325 -2.50 -8.26 7.28
CA SER A 325 -3.51 -7.38 6.67
C SER A 325 -4.75 -8.17 6.22
N ASN A 326 -4.53 -9.36 5.63
CA ASN A 326 -5.60 -10.26 5.22
C ASN A 326 -6.32 -10.86 6.44
N ALA A 327 -5.57 -11.36 7.44
CA ALA A 327 -6.14 -11.89 8.68
C ALA A 327 -6.96 -10.82 9.43
N ARG A 328 -6.44 -9.60 9.56
CA ARG A 328 -7.17 -8.44 10.12
C ARG A 328 -8.37 -8.02 9.27
N CYS A 329 -8.43 -8.35 7.98
CA CYS A 329 -9.60 -8.06 7.17
C CYS A 329 -10.73 -9.07 7.42
N VAL A 330 -10.38 -10.35 7.59
CA VAL A 330 -11.30 -11.40 8.03
C VAL A 330 -11.78 -11.11 9.45
N LEU A 331 -10.86 -10.83 10.37
CA LEU A 331 -11.19 -10.45 11.73
C LEU A 331 -11.89 -9.11 11.83
N ARG A 332 -11.61 -8.08 11.02
CA ARG A 332 -12.44 -6.85 11.04
C ARG A 332 -13.87 -7.11 10.63
N SER A 333 -14.12 -8.11 9.79
CA SER A 333 -15.48 -8.51 9.43
C SER A 333 -16.18 -9.20 10.62
N MET A 334 -15.42 -9.87 11.49
CA MET A 334 -15.90 -10.51 12.73
C MET A 334 -15.95 -9.56 13.93
N ALA A 335 -14.95 -8.69 14.10
CA ALA A 335 -14.89 -7.65 15.12
C ALA A 335 -15.91 -6.54 14.85
N VAL A 336 -16.33 -6.32 13.60
CA VAL A 336 -17.52 -5.48 13.33
C VAL A 336 -18.79 -6.19 13.81
N PHE A 337 -18.82 -7.52 13.86
CA PHE A 337 -19.93 -8.30 14.40
C PHE A 337 -19.87 -8.38 15.93
N GLU A 338 -18.71 -8.63 16.54
CA GLU A 338 -18.50 -8.55 18.00
C GLU A 338 -18.72 -7.13 18.52
N ARG A 339 -18.17 -6.11 17.86
CA ARG A 339 -18.41 -4.70 18.21
C ARG A 339 -19.84 -4.28 17.92
N PHE A 340 -20.54 -4.93 16.99
CA PHE A 340 -21.99 -4.73 16.82
C PHE A 340 -22.77 -5.37 17.98
N ILE A 341 -22.34 -6.53 18.51
CA ILE A 341 -22.93 -7.14 19.70
C ILE A 341 -22.59 -6.32 20.96
N GLU A 342 -21.34 -5.95 21.18
CA GLU A 342 -20.93 -5.05 22.27
C GLU A 342 -21.59 -3.68 22.17
N GLU A 343 -21.74 -3.10 20.97
CA GLU A 343 -22.46 -1.83 20.78
C GLU A 343 -23.98 -2.01 20.92
N PHE A 344 -24.53 -3.18 20.60
CA PHE A 344 -25.93 -3.53 20.84
C PHE A 344 -26.21 -3.68 22.34
N ASP A 345 -25.32 -4.33 23.09
CA ASP A 345 -25.40 -4.48 24.55
C ASP A 345 -25.07 -3.17 25.29
N SER A 346 -24.08 -2.42 24.81
CA SER A 346 -23.72 -1.08 25.32
C SER A 346 -24.79 -0.04 25.01
N ARG A 347 -25.55 -0.15 23.90
CA ARG A 347 -26.72 0.71 23.65
C ARG A 347 -27.91 0.33 24.51
N ARG A 348 -27.98 -0.90 25.02
CA ARG A 348 -28.94 -1.33 26.05
C ARG A 348 -28.61 -0.74 27.42
N LEU A 349 -27.33 -0.60 27.76
CA LEU A 349 -26.84 -0.04 29.04
C LEU A 349 -26.66 1.50 29.02
N GLY A 350 -26.13 2.07 27.94
CA GLY A 350 -25.73 3.48 27.83
C GLY A 350 -26.87 4.49 27.63
N LYS A 351 -28.11 4.05 27.41
CA LYS A 351 -29.29 4.93 27.45
C LYS A 351 -29.81 5.20 28.86
N GLN A 352 -29.17 4.66 29.90
CA GLN A 352 -29.59 4.83 31.29
C GLN A 352 -28.49 5.46 32.15
N ASN A 353 -28.09 6.71 31.84
CA ASN A 353 -27.46 7.61 32.83
C ASN A 353 -28.45 8.06 33.92
N ASN A 354 -29.48 7.25 34.16
CA ASN A 354 -30.48 7.51 35.17
C ASN A 354 -30.00 6.84 36.46
N PRO A 355 -29.73 7.58 37.54
CA PRO A 355 -29.21 7.01 38.80
C PRO A 355 -30.25 6.18 39.57
N TYR A 356 -31.38 5.85 38.92
CA TYR A 356 -32.48 5.11 39.52
C TYR A 356 -32.39 3.63 39.19
N LEU A 357 -32.56 2.82 40.23
CA LEU A 357 -32.55 1.37 40.14
C LEU A 357 -33.84 0.84 39.52
N SER A 358 -33.78 -0.35 38.95
CA SER A 358 -35.00 -1.05 38.53
C SER A 358 -35.77 -1.54 39.75
N LEU A 359 -37.10 -1.72 39.62
CA LEU A 359 -37.93 -2.27 40.69
C LEU A 359 -37.44 -3.65 41.15
N GLU A 360 -36.93 -4.48 40.23
CA GLU A 360 -36.36 -5.79 40.55
C GLU A 360 -35.10 -5.66 41.41
N THR A 361 -34.22 -4.70 41.12
CA THR A 361 -33.04 -4.44 41.94
C THR A 361 -33.45 -3.98 43.34
N VAL A 362 -34.45 -3.11 43.47
CA VAL A 362 -34.94 -2.66 44.79
C VAL A 362 -35.51 -3.82 45.60
N LYS A 363 -36.24 -4.76 44.97
CA LYS A 363 -36.74 -5.97 45.65
C LYS A 363 -35.62 -6.85 46.20
N LYS A 364 -34.56 -7.09 45.42
CA LYS A 364 -33.39 -7.83 45.91
C LYS A 364 -32.70 -7.13 47.08
N VAL A 365 -32.66 -5.80 47.06
CA VAL A 365 -32.11 -5.01 48.18
C VAL A 365 -32.99 -5.13 49.42
N VAL A 366 -34.32 -5.17 49.26
CA VAL A 366 -35.27 -5.43 50.36
C VAL A 366 -35.05 -6.81 50.97
N GLU A 367 -34.80 -7.82 50.15
CA GLU A 367 -34.46 -9.17 50.62
C GLU A 367 -33.14 -9.17 51.40
N LEU A 368 -32.12 -8.44 50.94
CA LEU A 368 -30.85 -8.31 51.65
C LEU A 368 -30.97 -7.54 52.97
N ALA A 369 -31.80 -6.49 53.02
CA ALA A 369 -31.99 -5.69 54.23
C ALA A 369 -32.82 -6.41 55.30
N GLY A 370 -33.61 -7.42 54.92
CA GLY A 370 -34.43 -8.22 55.84
C GLY A 370 -35.45 -7.36 56.60
N ASP A 371 -35.57 -7.60 57.91
CA ASP A 371 -36.52 -6.87 58.76
C ASP A 371 -36.06 -5.46 59.14
N ASN A 372 -34.80 -5.11 58.89
CA ASN A 372 -34.17 -3.85 59.31
C ASN A 372 -34.57 -2.63 58.45
N ILE A 373 -35.71 -2.69 57.76
CA ILE A 373 -36.21 -1.61 56.91
C ILE A 373 -37.15 -0.71 57.72
N PRO A 374 -36.79 0.57 57.98
CA PRO A 374 -37.68 1.57 58.55
C PRO A 374 -39.04 1.64 57.84
N GLU A 375 -40.10 1.89 58.62
CA GLU A 375 -41.47 2.00 58.10
C GLU A 375 -41.59 3.02 56.97
N GLN A 376 -40.89 4.13 57.07
CA GLN A 376 -40.85 5.16 56.02
C GLN A 376 -40.28 4.65 54.68
N GLN A 377 -39.25 3.80 54.72
CA GLN A 377 -38.68 3.18 53.52
C GLN A 377 -39.61 2.09 52.96
N ARG A 378 -40.29 1.32 53.82
CA ARG A 378 -41.32 0.35 53.38
C ARG A 378 -42.46 1.06 52.63
N SER A 379 -42.91 2.20 53.16
CA SER A 379 -43.93 3.04 52.52
C SER A 379 -43.44 3.66 51.20
N PHE A 380 -42.17 4.09 51.12
CA PHE A 380 -41.56 4.52 49.86
C PHE A 380 -41.49 3.38 48.83
N ILE A 381 -41.06 2.19 49.22
CA ILE A 381 -40.95 1.03 48.31
C ILE A 381 -42.33 0.61 47.80
N ALA A 382 -43.36 0.66 48.64
CA ALA A 382 -44.74 0.43 48.24
C ALA A 382 -45.20 1.45 47.19
N ALA A 383 -44.94 2.74 47.43
CA ALA A 383 -45.22 3.82 46.47
C ALA A 383 -44.40 3.69 45.18
N TYR A 384 -43.14 3.27 45.25
CA TYR A 384 -42.28 3.05 44.10
C TYR A 384 -42.73 1.83 43.27
N SER A 385 -43.23 0.80 43.94
CA SER A 385 -43.82 -0.39 43.34
C SER A 385 -45.14 -0.06 42.63
N SER A 386 -45.98 0.81 43.19
CA SER A 386 -47.26 1.19 42.58
C SER A 386 -47.07 1.92 41.24
N VAL A 387 -45.96 2.65 41.08
CA VAL A 387 -45.57 3.30 39.82
C VAL A 387 -44.66 2.43 38.94
N ARG A 388 -44.54 1.13 39.22
CA ARG A 388 -43.73 0.15 38.46
C ARG A 388 -42.24 0.53 38.34
N GLY A 389 -41.70 1.22 39.34
CA GLY A 389 -40.31 1.70 39.33
C GLY A 389 -40.06 2.89 38.39
N GLU A 390 -41.09 3.47 37.78
CA GLU A 390 -40.94 4.69 36.98
C GLU A 390 -40.83 5.92 37.88
N TYR A 391 -39.60 6.29 38.24
CA TYR A 391 -39.33 7.40 39.15
C TYR A 391 -39.99 8.73 38.74
N GLN A 392 -40.14 9.01 37.44
CA GLN A 392 -40.80 10.24 36.99
C GLN A 392 -42.25 10.35 37.47
N ARG A 393 -42.94 9.23 37.66
CA ARG A 393 -44.32 9.21 38.19
C ARG A 393 -44.37 9.38 39.70
N LEU A 394 -43.28 9.03 40.40
CA LEU A 394 -43.18 9.16 41.85
C LEU A 394 -43.26 10.62 42.31
N ARG A 395 -42.90 11.58 41.44
CA ARG A 395 -43.04 13.01 41.69
C ARG A 395 -44.46 13.46 41.99
N ASN A 396 -45.46 12.68 41.57
CA ASN A 396 -46.88 13.00 41.75
C ASN A 396 -47.53 12.20 42.89
N VAL A 397 -46.79 11.28 43.52
CA VAL A 397 -47.30 10.47 44.64
C VAL A 397 -47.05 11.21 45.94
N ARG A 398 -48.14 11.59 46.62
CA ARG A 398 -48.09 12.24 47.94
C ARG A 398 -47.82 11.23 49.04
N VAL A 399 -47.19 11.67 50.12
CA VAL A 399 -47.05 10.91 51.36
C VAL A 399 -48.34 11.07 52.16
N GLU A 400 -48.86 10.01 52.79
CA GLU A 400 -50.16 10.08 53.47
C GLU A 400 -50.16 10.99 54.71
N GLU A 401 -49.00 11.18 55.35
CA GLU A 401 -48.84 11.93 56.59
C GLU A 401 -48.17 13.31 56.42
N GLU A 402 -47.61 13.60 55.24
CA GLU A 402 -46.94 14.88 54.93
C GLU A 402 -47.56 15.52 53.68
N ASP A 403 -47.73 16.84 53.66
CA ASP A 403 -48.11 17.59 52.44
C ASP A 403 -46.93 17.76 51.47
N THR A 404 -46.18 16.67 51.26
CA THR A 404 -45.04 16.60 50.36
C THR A 404 -45.12 15.34 49.48
N THR A 405 -44.27 15.26 48.46
CA THR A 405 -44.21 14.10 47.56
C THR A 405 -43.04 13.19 47.93
N TRP A 406 -43.14 11.91 47.59
CA TRP A 406 -42.09 10.93 47.86
C TRP A 406 -40.73 11.31 47.22
N ASP A 407 -40.73 12.10 46.15
CA ASP A 407 -39.49 12.63 45.57
C ASP A 407 -38.74 13.58 46.51
N ILE A 408 -39.49 14.47 47.19
CA ILE A 408 -38.95 15.44 48.13
C ILE A 408 -38.44 14.74 49.39
N VAL A 409 -39.24 13.83 49.96
CA VAL A 409 -38.85 13.05 51.15
C VAL A 409 -37.59 12.25 50.88
N ARG A 410 -37.56 11.52 49.77
CA ARG A 410 -36.37 10.79 49.33
C ARG A 410 -35.14 11.68 49.20
N HIS A 411 -35.26 12.83 48.53
CA HIS A 411 -34.12 13.74 48.36
C HIS A 411 -33.60 14.23 49.71
N ARG A 412 -34.51 14.54 50.65
CA ARG A 412 -34.15 14.93 52.03
C ARG A 412 -33.38 13.84 52.76
N GLU A 413 -33.83 12.58 52.66
CA GLU A 413 -33.15 11.45 53.30
C GLU A 413 -31.80 11.13 52.64
N LEU A 414 -31.72 11.17 51.31
CA LEU A 414 -30.47 10.99 50.58
C LEU A 414 -29.40 12.05 50.91
N GLN A 415 -29.80 13.27 51.31
CA GLN A 415 -28.85 14.31 51.74
C GLN A 415 -28.25 14.04 53.13
N LYS A 416 -28.93 13.26 53.98
CA LYS A 416 -28.40 12.88 55.30
C LYS A 416 -27.32 11.81 55.17
N LEU A 417 -27.40 10.97 54.14
CA LEU A 417 -26.41 9.94 53.84
C LEU A 417 -25.16 10.58 53.24
N LYS A 418 -24.07 10.60 54.02
CA LYS A 418 -22.77 11.11 53.55
C LYS A 418 -22.18 10.11 52.57
N ARG A 419 -21.48 10.60 51.54
CA ARG A 419 -20.74 9.74 50.60
C ARG A 419 -19.51 9.16 51.29
N LYS A 420 -19.67 8.03 51.97
CA LYS A 420 -18.56 7.13 52.31
C LYS A 420 -18.42 6.06 51.22
N ASP A 421 -17.39 5.24 51.36
CA ASP A 421 -17.17 4.10 50.47
C ASP A 421 -18.42 3.20 50.46
N LEU A 422 -18.95 3.00 49.26
CA LEU A 422 -20.21 2.31 49.02
C LEU A 422 -20.11 0.80 49.27
N PHE A 423 -18.89 0.28 49.16
CA PHE A 423 -18.55 -1.11 49.38
C PHE A 423 -17.47 -1.18 50.44
N ASP A 424 -17.53 -2.20 51.30
CA ASP A 424 -16.42 -2.52 52.19
C ASP A 424 -15.26 -3.19 51.43
N ASP A 425 -14.17 -3.48 52.14
CA ASP A 425 -12.98 -4.10 51.56
C ASP A 425 -13.25 -5.52 51.00
N ASP A 426 -14.32 -6.17 51.46
CA ASP A 426 -14.77 -7.49 51.00
C ASP A 426 -15.72 -7.40 49.79
N GLY A 427 -16.03 -6.20 49.32
CA GLY A 427 -16.93 -5.95 48.20
C GLY A 427 -18.41 -6.14 48.52
N GLN A 428 -18.79 -6.20 49.80
CA GLN A 428 -20.18 -6.20 50.25
C GLN A 428 -20.70 -4.76 50.35
N PHE A 429 -22.03 -4.61 50.28
CA PHE A 429 -22.66 -3.31 50.46
C PHE A 429 -22.52 -2.85 51.90
N THR A 430 -22.05 -1.63 52.11
CA THR A 430 -22.09 -1.01 53.44
C THR A 430 -23.54 -0.70 53.84
N GLU A 431 -23.84 -0.61 55.14
CA GLU A 431 -25.19 -0.27 55.63
C GLU A 431 -25.70 1.04 55.01
N GLU A 432 -24.82 2.05 54.88
CA GLU A 432 -25.13 3.33 54.23
C GLU A 432 -25.48 3.15 52.74
N HIS A 433 -24.82 2.23 52.03
CA HIS A 433 -25.16 1.94 50.62
C HIS A 433 -26.48 1.18 50.52
N ILE A 434 -26.75 0.21 51.41
CA ILE A 434 -28.05 -0.48 51.47
C ILE A 434 -29.18 0.54 51.68
N GLU A 435 -29.01 1.49 52.60
CA GLU A 435 -29.98 2.57 52.81
C GLU A 435 -30.21 3.42 51.55
N MET A 436 -29.15 3.76 50.82
CA MET A 436 -29.27 4.48 49.54
C MET A 436 -30.01 3.65 48.47
N LEU A 437 -29.73 2.35 48.41
CA LEU A 437 -30.34 1.41 47.46
C LEU A 437 -31.84 1.21 47.75
N LEU A 438 -32.26 1.19 49.02
CA LEU A 438 -33.67 1.15 49.43
C LEU A 438 -34.43 2.40 48.99
N TRP A 439 -33.75 3.54 48.87
CA TRP A 439 -34.26 4.76 48.22
C TRP A 439 -34.16 4.72 46.68
N ALA A 440 -34.00 3.55 46.08
CA ALA A 440 -33.86 3.33 44.64
C ALA A 440 -32.76 4.20 43.99
N TYR A 441 -31.67 4.48 44.72
CA TYR A 441 -30.58 5.34 44.28
C TYR A 441 -29.24 4.63 44.37
N THR A 442 -28.40 4.77 43.35
CA THR A 442 -26.98 4.47 43.50
C THR A 442 -26.13 5.37 42.59
N PRO A 443 -24.97 5.87 43.08
CA PRO A 443 -24.00 6.53 42.21
C PRO A 443 -23.19 5.53 41.36
N ASP A 444 -23.12 4.25 41.76
CA ASP A 444 -22.34 3.21 41.06
C ASP A 444 -23.23 2.02 40.67
N ARG A 445 -24.06 2.26 39.66
CA ARG A 445 -25.01 1.24 39.16
C ARG A 445 -24.31 0.03 38.57
N ARG A 446 -23.08 0.21 38.05
CA ARG A 446 -22.32 -0.86 37.43
C ARG A 446 -21.97 -1.91 38.46
N ARG A 447 -21.37 -1.51 39.58
CA ARG A 447 -21.03 -2.45 40.67
C ARG A 447 -22.26 -3.10 41.30
N VAL A 448 -23.37 -2.37 41.45
CA VAL A 448 -24.64 -2.95 41.92
C VAL A 448 -25.18 -4.00 40.94
N TRP A 449 -25.04 -3.76 39.63
CA TRP A 449 -25.45 -4.74 38.61
C TRP A 449 -24.54 -5.97 38.61
N GLU A 450 -23.22 -5.77 38.70
CA GLU A 450 -22.22 -6.83 38.83
C GLU A 450 -22.56 -7.70 40.05
N TYR A 451 -22.75 -7.12 41.23
CA TYR A 451 -23.10 -7.86 42.45
C TYR A 451 -24.37 -8.73 42.32
N PHE A 452 -25.46 -8.19 41.76
CA PHE A 452 -26.76 -8.89 41.72
C PHE A 452 -26.98 -9.81 40.52
N TYR A 453 -26.22 -9.66 39.44
CA TYR A 453 -26.50 -10.33 38.16
C TYR A 453 -25.29 -11.06 37.58
N GLU A 454 -24.05 -10.72 37.96
CA GLU A 454 -22.85 -11.45 37.52
C GLU A 454 -22.82 -12.90 38.02
N PRO A 455 -23.17 -13.21 39.29
CA PRO A 455 -23.26 -14.60 39.75
C PRO A 455 -24.27 -15.43 38.94
N ARG A 456 -25.42 -14.84 38.62
CA ARG A 456 -26.46 -15.49 37.79
C ARG A 456 -25.98 -15.71 36.35
N MET A 457 -25.27 -14.75 35.77
CA MET A 457 -24.67 -14.89 34.44
C MET A 457 -23.55 -15.94 34.43
N HIS A 458 -22.88 -16.17 35.55
CA HIS A 458 -21.90 -17.24 35.71
C HIS A 458 -22.59 -18.60 35.83
N GLU A 459 -23.64 -18.75 36.64
CA GLU A 459 -24.44 -19.97 36.70
C GLU A 459 -25.14 -20.28 35.36
N GLU A 460 -25.71 -19.26 34.69
CA GLU A 460 -26.32 -19.43 33.37
C GLU A 460 -25.26 -19.76 32.29
N ARG A 461 -24.02 -19.25 32.42
CA ARG A 461 -22.89 -19.66 31.57
C ARG A 461 -22.42 -21.08 31.88
N GLU A 462 -22.41 -21.51 33.14
CA GLU A 462 -22.06 -22.88 33.51
C GLU A 462 -23.15 -23.87 33.03
N ILE A 463 -24.42 -23.49 33.12
CA ILE A 463 -25.54 -24.24 32.55
C ILE A 463 -25.49 -24.23 31.01
N GLU A 464 -25.11 -23.12 30.35
CA GLU A 464 -24.86 -23.09 28.89
C GLU A 464 -23.65 -23.93 28.49
N ILE A 465 -22.63 -24.05 29.34
CA ILE A 465 -21.48 -24.95 29.11
C ILE A 465 -21.93 -26.41 29.19
N ASP A 466 -22.81 -26.77 30.13
CA ASP A 466 -23.39 -28.12 30.24
C ASP A 466 -24.42 -28.43 29.14
N VAL A 467 -25.21 -27.45 28.69
CA VAL A 467 -26.14 -27.61 27.55
C VAL A 467 -25.40 -27.65 26.21
N ASN A 468 -24.24 -26.97 26.09
CA ASN A 468 -23.38 -27.06 24.91
C ASN A 468 -22.67 -28.42 24.77
N ALA A 469 -22.67 -29.28 25.79
CA ALA A 469 -22.27 -30.68 25.65
C ALA A 469 -23.29 -31.50 24.81
N CYS A 470 -24.45 -30.95 24.47
CA CYS A 470 -25.50 -31.61 23.67
C CYS A 470 -25.80 -30.94 22.31
N MET A 471 -25.03 -29.93 21.88
CA MET A 471 -25.24 -29.28 20.57
C MET A 471 -24.38 -29.92 19.46
N SER A 472 -24.98 -30.02 18.27
CA SER A 472 -24.50 -30.81 17.12
C SER A 472 -23.07 -30.50 16.66
N SER A 473 -22.40 -31.52 16.14
CA SER A 473 -20.98 -31.60 15.72
C SER A 473 -20.44 -30.49 14.80
N ASP A 474 -21.31 -29.69 14.17
CA ASP A 474 -20.90 -28.70 13.18
C ASP A 474 -20.54 -27.32 13.78
N GLU A 475 -21.02 -26.97 14.99
CA GLU A 475 -20.70 -25.71 15.66
C GLU A 475 -19.45 -25.79 16.56
N GLU A 476 -19.21 -26.93 17.22
CA GLU A 476 -17.94 -27.23 17.90
C GLU A 476 -16.74 -27.02 16.96
N ASP A 477 -16.93 -27.42 15.69
CA ASP A 477 -15.92 -27.33 14.66
C ASP A 477 -15.61 -25.87 14.29
N GLY A 478 -16.60 -24.98 14.41
CA GLY A 478 -16.45 -23.53 14.23
C GLY A 478 -15.65 -22.90 15.37
N ILE A 479 -15.99 -23.20 16.62
CA ILE A 479 -15.31 -22.66 17.81
C ILE A 479 -13.86 -23.18 17.88
N LYS A 480 -13.64 -24.47 17.63
CA LYS A 480 -12.29 -25.06 17.53
C LYS A 480 -11.46 -24.43 16.41
N LYS A 481 -12.06 -24.10 15.26
CA LYS A 481 -11.39 -23.37 14.16
C LYS A 481 -11.02 -21.93 14.55
N ILE A 482 -11.88 -21.24 15.31
CA ILE A 482 -11.62 -19.88 15.78
C ILE A 482 -10.50 -19.85 16.82
N SER A 483 -10.51 -20.76 17.79
CA SER A 483 -9.44 -20.86 18.80
C SER A 483 -8.07 -21.12 18.14
N LYS A 484 -8.01 -22.08 17.22
CA LYS A 484 -6.80 -22.37 16.42
C LYS A 484 -6.35 -21.17 15.57
N LEU A 485 -7.28 -20.35 15.07
CA LEU A 485 -6.95 -19.12 14.33
C LEU A 485 -6.35 -18.05 15.25
N LYS A 486 -6.89 -17.88 16.46
CA LYS A 486 -6.38 -16.94 17.47
C LYS A 486 -4.96 -17.33 17.90
N GLU A 487 -4.71 -18.62 18.17
CA GLU A 487 -3.38 -19.16 18.50
C GLU A 487 -2.37 -18.99 17.34
N ALA A 488 -2.81 -19.23 16.11
CA ALA A 488 -1.96 -18.97 14.94
C ALA A 488 -1.60 -17.47 14.82
N MET A 489 -2.50 -16.56 15.23
CA MET A 489 -2.23 -15.12 15.20
C MET A 489 -1.30 -14.66 16.31
N THR A 490 -1.44 -15.16 17.54
CA THR A 490 -0.49 -14.84 18.62
C THR A 490 0.92 -15.30 18.25
N THR A 491 1.05 -16.45 17.59
CA THR A 491 2.32 -16.95 17.04
C THR A 491 2.87 -16.06 15.93
N VAL A 492 2.02 -15.49 15.08
CA VAL A 492 2.45 -14.55 14.03
C VAL A 492 2.83 -13.18 14.63
N GLU A 493 2.14 -12.74 15.68
CA GLU A 493 2.43 -11.48 16.35
C GLU A 493 3.73 -11.53 17.16
N SER A 494 4.01 -12.64 17.85
CA SER A 494 5.30 -12.86 18.51
C SER A 494 6.44 -12.89 17.50
N THR A 495 6.32 -13.64 16.41
CA THR A 495 7.34 -13.65 15.34
C THR A 495 7.54 -12.27 14.69
N LEU A 496 6.49 -11.44 14.63
CA LEU A 496 6.60 -10.07 14.12
C LEU A 496 7.28 -9.13 15.11
N LEU A 497 7.08 -9.32 16.42
CA LEU A 497 7.82 -8.62 17.47
C LEU A 497 9.30 -9.00 17.43
N ASP A 498 9.62 -10.29 17.36
CA ASP A 498 11.01 -10.78 17.20
C ASP A 498 11.66 -10.17 15.95
N LEU A 499 10.95 -10.13 14.81
CA LEU A 499 11.43 -9.51 13.57
C LEU A 499 11.56 -7.99 13.66
N LYS A 500 10.78 -7.32 14.52
CA LYS A 500 10.88 -5.87 14.75
C LYS A 500 12.09 -5.55 15.64
N GLU A 501 12.30 -6.31 16.70
CA GLU A 501 13.49 -6.18 17.55
C GLU A 501 14.77 -6.45 16.75
N GLN A 502 14.74 -7.42 15.83
CA GLN A 502 15.83 -7.65 14.87
C GLN A 502 16.03 -6.54 13.83
N ASN A 503 15.02 -5.70 13.56
CA ASN A 503 15.07 -4.63 12.55
C ASN A 503 15.38 -3.24 13.12
N LEU A 504 15.19 -3.01 14.42
CA LEU A 504 15.33 -1.67 15.03
C LEU A 504 16.79 -1.19 15.18
N SER A 505 17.79 -2.01 14.82
CA SER A 505 19.20 -1.68 15.06
C SER A 505 20.12 -1.54 13.84
N LYS A 506 19.66 -1.57 12.57
CA LYS A 506 20.62 -1.60 11.43
C LYS A 506 20.28 -0.71 10.24
N GLU A 507 21.16 0.27 10.00
CA GLU A 507 21.55 0.65 8.64
C GLU A 507 21.90 -0.61 7.85
N TYR A 508 21.48 -0.67 6.59
CA TYR A 508 21.62 -1.87 5.76
C TYR A 508 23.07 -2.41 5.76
N PRO A 509 23.32 -3.62 6.32
CA PRO A 509 24.67 -4.15 6.53
C PRO A 509 25.29 -4.76 5.26
N TYR A 510 24.87 -4.29 4.08
CA TYR A 510 25.28 -4.84 2.79
C TYR A 510 26.47 -4.07 2.25
N LEU A 511 27.52 -4.80 1.88
CA LEU A 511 28.72 -4.22 1.27
C LEU A 511 28.55 -4.06 -0.24
N SER A 512 29.19 -3.03 -0.79
CA SER A 512 29.29 -2.86 -2.24
C SER A 512 30.14 -3.98 -2.85
N LEU A 513 29.91 -4.27 -4.14
CA LEU A 513 30.69 -5.30 -4.84
C LEU A 513 32.20 -5.05 -4.79
N ASN A 514 32.62 -3.78 -4.81
CA ASN A 514 34.04 -3.41 -4.75
C ASN A 514 34.66 -3.80 -3.40
N LEU A 515 33.95 -3.59 -2.29
CA LEU A 515 34.45 -3.97 -0.97
C LEU A 515 34.57 -5.50 -0.83
N VAL A 516 33.64 -6.25 -1.42
CA VAL A 516 33.70 -7.72 -1.42
C VAL A 516 34.91 -8.23 -2.22
N LYS A 517 35.22 -7.60 -3.35
CA LYS A 517 36.42 -7.94 -4.15
C LYS A 517 37.72 -7.61 -3.43
N LYS A 518 37.80 -6.46 -2.74
CA LYS A 518 38.97 -6.15 -1.92
C LYS A 518 39.13 -7.14 -0.76
N ALA A 519 38.02 -7.59 -0.15
CA ALA A 519 38.08 -8.65 0.84
C ALA A 519 38.55 -10.00 0.26
N GLU A 520 38.19 -10.31 -0.99
CA GLU A 520 38.70 -11.46 -1.75
C GLU A 520 40.22 -11.38 -1.96
N GLU A 521 40.73 -10.18 -2.30
CA GLU A 521 42.17 -9.93 -2.45
C GLU A 521 42.93 -10.09 -1.13
N LEU A 522 42.40 -9.54 -0.03
CA LEU A 522 43.01 -9.68 1.31
C LEU A 522 42.99 -11.12 1.82
N ALA A 523 41.94 -11.88 1.51
CA ALA A 523 41.83 -13.27 1.91
C ALA A 523 42.81 -14.18 1.14
N GLY A 524 43.19 -13.83 -0.09
CA GLY A 524 44.11 -14.59 -0.92
C GLY A 524 43.67 -16.06 -1.08
N ASP A 525 44.53 -17.01 -0.72
CA ASP A 525 44.26 -18.44 -0.85
C ASP A 525 43.29 -19.00 0.20
N SER A 526 42.91 -18.21 1.21
CA SER A 526 41.94 -18.64 2.23
C SER A 526 40.49 -18.65 1.75
N VAL A 527 40.21 -18.13 0.54
CA VAL A 527 38.86 -18.09 -0.03
C VAL A 527 38.40 -19.48 -0.49
N THR A 528 37.36 -20.00 0.16
CA THR A 528 36.74 -21.28 -0.19
C THR A 528 36.05 -21.26 -1.55
N GLU A 529 35.93 -22.42 -2.21
CA GLU A 529 35.21 -22.53 -3.50
C GLU A 529 33.75 -22.05 -3.42
N LEU A 530 33.10 -22.26 -2.27
CA LEU A 530 31.74 -21.79 -2.03
C LEU A 530 31.68 -20.26 -1.97
N GLN A 531 32.65 -19.60 -1.33
CA GLN A 531 32.77 -18.14 -1.32
C GLN A 531 33.07 -17.60 -2.72
N LYS A 532 33.98 -18.21 -3.49
CA LYS A 532 34.23 -17.83 -4.89
C LYS A 532 32.95 -17.92 -5.74
N SER A 533 32.17 -18.99 -5.54
CA SER A 533 30.88 -19.18 -6.19
C SER A 533 29.86 -18.11 -5.79
N PHE A 534 29.80 -17.75 -4.50
CA PHE A 534 28.95 -16.67 -4.00
C PHE A 534 29.35 -15.30 -4.58
N ILE A 535 30.65 -14.96 -4.59
CA ILE A 535 31.17 -13.69 -5.11
C ILE A 535 30.87 -13.57 -6.61
N SER A 536 31.05 -14.65 -7.37
CA SER A 536 30.65 -14.73 -8.78
C SER A 536 29.15 -14.47 -8.96
N ALA A 537 28.29 -15.12 -8.17
CA ALA A 537 26.86 -14.88 -8.18
C ALA A 537 26.49 -13.44 -7.77
N TYR A 538 27.15 -12.86 -6.77
CA TYR A 538 26.95 -11.50 -6.31
C TYR A 538 27.39 -10.47 -7.37
N SER A 539 28.49 -10.75 -8.07
CA SER A 539 28.96 -9.97 -9.21
C SER A 539 27.98 -9.99 -10.37
N SER A 540 27.37 -11.15 -10.66
CA SER A 540 26.37 -11.29 -11.72
C SER A 540 25.12 -10.42 -11.51
N VAL A 541 24.82 -10.08 -10.25
CA VAL A 541 23.71 -9.20 -9.87
C VAL A 541 24.16 -7.78 -9.51
N SER A 542 25.38 -7.39 -9.91
CA SER A 542 25.97 -6.06 -9.68
C SER A 542 26.04 -5.65 -8.20
N GLY A 543 26.18 -6.61 -7.29
CA GLY A 543 26.16 -6.35 -5.85
C GLY A 543 24.79 -5.99 -5.29
N GLU A 544 23.70 -6.13 -6.05
CA GLU A 544 22.36 -5.94 -5.52
C GLU A 544 21.89 -7.20 -4.77
N TYR A 545 22.09 -7.23 -3.45
CA TYR A 545 21.69 -8.35 -2.58
C TYR A 545 20.25 -8.85 -2.83
N LYS A 546 19.30 -7.95 -3.09
CA LYS A 546 17.89 -8.32 -3.34
C LYS A 546 17.71 -9.26 -4.53
N ARG A 547 18.60 -9.20 -5.53
CA ARG A 547 18.53 -10.04 -6.73
C ARG A 547 19.06 -11.46 -6.50
N LEU A 548 19.87 -11.68 -5.46
CA LEU A 548 20.32 -13.04 -5.09
C LEU A 548 19.18 -14.01 -4.76
N ARG A 549 17.98 -13.49 -4.45
CA ARG A 549 16.75 -14.29 -4.23
C ARG A 549 16.30 -15.06 -5.47
N THR A 550 16.82 -14.72 -6.64
CA THR A 550 16.49 -15.38 -7.91
C THR A 550 17.62 -16.27 -8.42
N VAL A 551 18.79 -16.24 -7.77
CA VAL A 551 19.98 -16.98 -8.19
C VAL A 551 20.12 -18.20 -7.28
N ARG A 552 20.09 -19.40 -7.87
CA ARG A 552 20.27 -20.67 -7.13
C ARG A 552 21.75 -20.93 -6.85
N ALA A 553 22.04 -21.53 -5.71
CA ALA A 553 23.38 -22.01 -5.39
C ALA A 553 23.67 -23.31 -6.16
N PRO A 554 24.91 -23.55 -6.60
CA PRO A 554 25.28 -24.80 -7.24
C PRO A 554 25.18 -25.95 -6.23
N GLY A 555 24.49 -27.02 -6.60
CA GLY A 555 24.35 -28.22 -5.77
C GLY A 555 23.28 -28.16 -4.67
N ASP A 556 22.55 -27.04 -4.54
CA ASP A 556 21.45 -26.87 -3.59
C ASP A 556 20.23 -26.26 -4.32
N ASP A 557 19.02 -26.71 -3.98
CA ASP A 557 17.78 -26.08 -4.46
C ASP A 557 17.53 -24.70 -3.81
N SER A 558 18.35 -24.33 -2.83
CA SER A 558 18.33 -23.06 -2.13
C SER A 558 18.88 -21.91 -2.97
N THR A 559 18.33 -20.71 -2.74
CA THR A 559 18.83 -19.47 -3.34
C THR A 559 20.01 -18.91 -2.55
N TRP A 560 20.90 -18.15 -3.20
CA TRP A 560 22.13 -17.65 -2.57
C TRP A 560 21.89 -16.78 -1.34
N ASP A 561 20.74 -16.10 -1.24
CA ASP A 561 20.37 -15.36 -0.02
C ASP A 561 20.18 -16.30 1.18
N ILE A 562 19.64 -17.50 0.97
CA ILE A 562 19.44 -18.51 2.01
C ILE A 562 20.79 -19.10 2.42
N VAL A 563 21.59 -19.58 1.45
CA VAL A 563 22.90 -20.20 1.71
C VAL A 563 23.81 -19.23 2.48
N ARG A 564 23.92 -17.99 2.02
CA ARG A 564 24.65 -16.91 2.70
C ARG A 564 24.19 -16.70 4.13
N ASN A 565 22.88 -16.58 4.38
CA ASN A 565 22.35 -16.29 5.72
C ASN A 565 22.61 -17.46 6.69
N THR A 566 22.57 -18.70 6.20
CA THR A 566 22.93 -19.89 6.98
C THR A 566 24.40 -19.85 7.39
N HIS A 567 25.31 -19.55 6.46
CA HIS A 567 26.74 -19.41 6.77
C HIS A 567 27.03 -18.24 7.72
N LEU A 568 26.43 -17.07 7.49
CA LEU A 568 26.59 -15.92 8.38
C LEU A 568 26.10 -16.21 9.81
N LYS A 569 25.11 -17.07 9.98
CA LYS A 569 24.66 -17.50 11.31
C LYS A 569 25.75 -18.32 12.01
N LEU A 570 26.36 -19.28 11.32
CA LEU A 570 27.45 -20.09 11.86
C LEU A 570 28.68 -19.25 12.22
N ILE A 571 29.05 -18.29 11.36
CA ILE A 571 30.18 -17.38 11.63
C ILE A 571 29.93 -16.53 12.87
N LYS A 572 28.71 -15.97 13.01
CA LYS A 572 28.34 -15.17 14.19
C LYS A 572 28.35 -15.97 15.48
N GLU A 573 27.91 -17.22 15.44
CA GLU A 573 27.92 -18.12 16.58
C GLU A 573 29.35 -18.48 17.00
N LYS A 574 30.23 -18.77 16.03
CA LYS A 574 31.66 -18.99 16.28
C LYS A 574 32.35 -17.77 16.88
N LEU A 575 31.99 -16.57 16.42
CA LEU A 575 32.64 -15.33 16.82
C LEU A 575 32.36 -14.92 18.27
N GLY A 576 31.20 -15.27 18.83
CA GLY A 576 30.91 -15.07 20.27
C GLY A 576 31.08 -13.64 20.81
N GLY A 577 31.16 -12.62 19.94
CA GLY A 577 31.46 -11.23 20.33
C GLY A 577 32.93 -10.82 20.26
N ALA A 578 33.80 -11.60 19.60
CA ALA A 578 35.19 -11.22 19.34
C ALA A 578 35.28 -9.87 18.58
N LYS A 579 36.37 -9.13 18.83
CA LYS A 579 36.67 -7.89 18.10
C LYS A 579 36.80 -8.21 16.61
N LEU A 580 36.14 -7.41 15.77
CA LEU A 580 36.17 -7.57 14.31
C LEU A 580 37.35 -6.85 13.65
N PHE A 581 38.00 -5.97 14.39
CA PHE A 581 39.18 -5.24 13.96
C PHE A 581 40.30 -5.46 14.98
N THR A 582 41.54 -5.53 14.51
CA THR A 582 42.73 -5.47 15.35
C THR A 582 42.87 -4.07 15.96
N ASP A 583 43.82 -3.90 16.87
CA ASP A 583 44.09 -2.58 17.46
C ASP A 583 44.72 -1.60 16.43
N ASP A 584 45.20 -2.11 15.29
CA ASP A 584 45.72 -1.34 14.14
C ASP A 584 44.63 -1.02 13.10
N ASP A 585 43.35 -1.21 13.43
CA ASP A 585 42.19 -1.02 12.55
C ASP A 585 42.10 -1.97 11.33
N ASP A 586 42.95 -3.00 11.26
CA ASP A 586 42.86 -4.04 10.23
C ASP A 586 41.73 -5.04 10.52
N PRO A 587 40.97 -5.49 9.49
CA PRO A 587 39.92 -6.48 9.69
C PRO A 587 40.51 -7.84 10.10
N THR A 588 39.96 -8.47 11.15
CA THR A 588 40.42 -9.80 11.58
C THR A 588 40.07 -10.86 10.53
N PRO A 589 40.73 -12.04 10.51
CA PRO A 589 40.42 -13.12 9.57
C PRO A 589 38.93 -13.52 9.56
N GLU A 590 38.29 -13.51 10.73
CA GLU A 590 36.87 -13.83 10.87
C GLU A 590 35.99 -12.70 10.35
N HIS A 591 36.41 -11.44 10.47
CA HIS A 591 35.71 -10.32 9.85
C HIS A 591 35.83 -10.40 8.33
N ILE A 592 37.02 -10.70 7.80
CA ILE A 592 37.25 -10.95 6.37
C ILE A 592 36.31 -12.06 5.88
N GLU A 593 36.14 -13.15 6.63
CA GLU A 593 35.18 -14.21 6.29
C GLU A 593 33.75 -13.68 6.15
N MET A 594 33.31 -12.76 7.01
CA MET A 594 32.00 -12.10 6.91
C MET A 594 31.92 -11.14 5.70
N LEU A 595 33.01 -10.42 5.39
CA LEU A 595 33.09 -9.50 4.25
C LEU A 595 32.95 -10.26 2.92
N LEU A 596 33.53 -11.46 2.81
CA LEU A 596 33.39 -12.35 1.64
C LEU A 596 31.91 -12.73 1.39
N TRP A 597 31.10 -12.78 2.45
CA TRP A 597 29.65 -12.94 2.37
C TRP A 597 28.89 -11.60 2.25
N ALA A 598 29.55 -10.54 1.79
CA ALA A 598 28.98 -9.20 1.60
C ALA A 598 28.29 -8.62 2.84
N TYR A 599 28.74 -8.99 4.06
CA TYR A 599 28.13 -8.57 5.32
C TYR A 599 29.16 -7.95 6.25
N SER A 600 28.84 -6.79 6.81
CA SER A 600 29.55 -6.23 7.96
C SER A 600 28.56 -5.61 8.93
N PRO A 601 28.73 -5.78 10.25
CA PRO A 601 27.96 -5.02 11.23
C PRO A 601 28.35 -3.53 11.25
N GLU A 602 29.55 -3.19 10.78
CA GLU A 602 30.08 -1.81 10.70
C GLU A 602 30.46 -1.45 9.25
N PRO A 603 29.49 -1.38 8.31
CA PRO A 603 29.79 -1.21 6.89
C PRO A 603 30.48 0.14 6.58
N LYS A 604 30.21 1.18 7.38
CA LYS A 604 30.85 2.49 7.24
C LYS A 604 32.33 2.48 7.63
N ARG A 605 32.70 1.74 8.69
CA ARG A 605 34.09 1.61 9.11
C ARG A 605 34.90 0.85 8.07
N VAL A 606 34.35 -0.28 7.59
CA VAL A 606 34.92 -1.03 6.46
C VAL A 606 35.10 -0.13 5.23
N ALA A 607 34.09 0.65 4.84
CA ALA A 607 34.23 1.54 3.70
C ALA A 607 35.30 2.63 3.90
N LYS A 608 35.48 3.13 5.12
CA LYS A 608 36.50 4.13 5.46
C LYS A 608 37.91 3.53 5.36
N GLU A 609 38.14 2.37 5.96
CA GLU A 609 39.46 1.73 5.95
C GLU A 609 39.87 1.25 4.55
N PHE A 610 38.97 0.64 3.79
CA PHE A 610 39.29 0.18 2.44
C PHE A 610 39.50 1.31 1.43
N ASN A 611 38.99 2.53 1.69
CA ASN A 611 39.28 3.72 0.89
C ASN A 611 40.62 4.37 1.31
N PHE A 612 41.10 4.11 2.51
CA PHE A 612 42.38 4.61 2.99
C PHE A 612 43.55 3.92 2.29
N PHE A 613 43.43 2.62 1.99
CA PHE A 613 44.44 1.86 1.24
C PHE A 613 44.61 2.34 -0.21
N GLU A 614 43.57 2.81 -0.89
CA GLU A 614 43.69 3.35 -2.26
C GLU A 614 44.50 4.66 -2.34
N ASN A 615 44.65 5.39 -1.23
CA ASN A 615 45.37 6.67 -1.20
C ASN A 615 46.82 6.55 -0.69
N LYS A 616 47.24 5.39 -0.18
CA LYS A 616 48.60 5.20 0.38
C LYS A 616 49.63 4.70 -0.64
N ASP A 617 49.19 4.14 -1.76
CA ASP A 617 50.09 3.46 -2.71
C ASP A 617 50.63 4.36 -3.85
N THR A 618 50.62 5.68 -3.70
CA THR A 618 51.39 6.59 -4.57
C THR A 618 52.31 7.53 -3.79
N PRO A 619 53.44 7.07 -3.24
CA PRO A 619 54.46 7.93 -2.64
C PRO A 619 55.23 8.79 -3.66
N GLU A 620 55.14 8.50 -4.96
CA GLU A 620 55.97 9.17 -5.98
C GLU A 620 55.42 10.54 -6.43
N GLU A 621 54.12 10.84 -6.32
CA GLU A 621 53.57 12.12 -6.82
C GLU A 621 53.53 13.25 -5.78
N GLN A 622 53.73 12.98 -4.50
CA GLN A 622 53.81 14.05 -3.47
C GLN A 622 55.17 14.74 -3.42
N SER A 623 56.25 14.10 -3.90
CA SER A 623 57.58 14.72 -3.93
C SER A 623 57.80 15.71 -5.09
N GLU A 624 56.92 15.72 -6.10
CA GLU A 624 56.99 16.64 -7.24
C GLU A 624 56.20 17.94 -7.03
N ARG A 625 55.19 17.96 -6.14
CA ARG A 625 54.43 19.19 -5.85
C ARG A 625 55.17 20.17 -4.95
N ASP A 626 56.03 19.68 -4.06
CA ASP A 626 56.80 20.53 -3.15
C ASP A 626 58.03 21.18 -3.83
N ARG A 627 58.33 20.82 -5.09
CA ARG A 627 59.43 21.42 -5.87
C ARG A 627 59.02 22.59 -6.78
N ILE A 628 57.74 22.94 -6.86
CA ILE A 628 57.24 23.95 -7.83
C ILE A 628 56.81 25.28 -7.14
N SER A 629 56.76 25.38 -5.81
CA SER A 629 56.25 26.61 -5.14
C SER A 629 57.31 27.58 -4.59
N GLU A 630 58.61 27.39 -4.86
CA GLU A 630 59.66 28.36 -4.52
C GLU A 630 60.15 29.08 -5.77
N GLY A 631 59.52 30.21 -6.09
CA GLY A 631 60.09 31.13 -7.08
C GLY A 631 59.06 31.96 -7.82
N GLN A 632 58.47 32.95 -7.16
CA GLN A 632 58.21 34.24 -7.81
C GLN A 632 57.99 35.34 -6.79
N ASP A 633 58.99 36.22 -6.76
CA ASP A 633 59.14 37.38 -5.91
C ASP A 633 58.79 38.64 -6.73
N LYS A 634 58.14 39.62 -6.08
CA LYS A 634 58.07 41.07 -6.40
C LYS A 634 57.24 41.54 -7.61
N SER A 635 56.27 42.43 -7.34
CA SER A 635 56.50 43.88 -7.43
C SER A 635 55.26 44.72 -7.06
N ASP A 636 55.41 45.53 -6.02
CA ASP A 636 55.16 46.98 -5.91
C ASP A 636 53.84 47.67 -6.37
N THR A 637 53.34 48.45 -5.39
CA THR A 637 52.76 49.81 -5.43
C THR A 637 51.44 50.05 -6.20
N SER A 638 50.48 50.88 -5.77
CA SER A 638 50.30 51.81 -4.64
C SER A 638 48.86 52.35 -4.66
N ASP A 639 48.42 52.85 -3.51
CA ASP A 639 47.60 54.06 -3.30
C ASP A 639 46.04 54.06 -3.30
N LYS A 640 45.56 54.50 -2.11
CA LYS A 640 44.42 55.39 -1.77
C LYS A 640 43.03 54.80 -1.49
N ASN A 641 42.84 54.38 -0.24
CA ASN A 641 42.18 55.13 0.85
C ASN A 641 40.96 56.04 0.51
N VAL A 642 39.79 55.73 1.11
CA VAL A 642 38.97 56.55 2.05
C VAL A 642 37.45 56.34 1.92
N ASN A 643 36.84 56.11 3.08
CA ASN A 643 35.44 56.29 3.54
C ASN A 643 34.37 55.21 3.34
N SER A 644 34.10 54.59 4.50
CA SER A 644 32.83 54.10 5.02
C SER A 644 31.66 55.05 4.84
N ASP A 645 30.49 54.49 4.47
CA ASP A 645 29.22 54.85 5.09
C ASP A 645 28.19 53.71 4.92
N GLU A 646 27.39 53.54 5.98
CA GLU A 646 26.32 52.56 6.18
C GLU A 646 25.21 52.65 5.12
N ILE A 647 24.78 51.52 4.55
CA ILE A 647 23.37 51.32 4.16
C ILE A 647 22.96 49.87 4.42
N GLY A 648 22.21 49.67 5.50
CA GLY A 648 21.30 48.54 5.68
C GLY A 648 19.92 48.88 5.11
N SER A 649 19.41 48.11 4.16
CA SER A 649 18.06 48.27 3.63
C SER A 649 17.08 47.29 4.28
N LYS A 650 16.28 47.85 5.19
CA LYS A 650 15.02 47.33 5.73
C LYS A 650 13.97 47.13 4.64
N ARG A 651 13.14 46.09 4.82
CA ARG A 651 11.87 45.88 4.11
C ARG A 651 10.86 46.98 4.49
N PRO A 652 10.07 47.53 3.54
CA PRO A 652 9.03 48.49 3.86
C PRO A 652 7.70 47.81 4.22
N SER A 653 7.19 48.17 5.39
CA SER A 653 5.78 48.14 5.77
C SER A 653 5.07 49.35 5.15
N GLY A 654 3.96 49.12 4.47
CA GLY A 654 3.07 50.18 3.98
C GLY A 654 1.80 50.23 4.83
N ASP A 655 1.66 51.32 5.58
CA ASP A 655 0.44 51.75 6.24
C ASP A 655 -0.61 52.24 5.22
N ARG A 656 -1.88 51.99 5.52
CA ARG A 656 -3.02 52.81 5.06
C ARG A 656 -3.95 53.04 6.25
N ASP A 657 -4.03 54.30 6.65
CA ASP A 657 -5.12 54.93 7.39
C ASP A 657 -6.45 54.73 6.63
N GLY A 658 -7.66 54.73 7.20
CA GLY A 658 -8.15 55.01 8.54
C GLY A 658 -9.69 55.06 8.47
N GLU A 659 -10.32 55.27 9.62
CA GLU A 659 -11.73 55.61 9.87
C GLU A 659 -12.79 54.49 10.02
N GLY A 660 -13.30 54.39 11.25
CA GLY A 660 -14.76 54.49 11.45
C GLY A 660 -15.47 53.30 12.09
N GLY A 661 -15.83 53.44 13.37
CA GLY A 661 -17.18 53.07 13.80
C GLY A 661 -17.36 51.84 14.71
N SER A 662 -17.23 52.09 16.01
CA SER A 662 -18.21 51.76 17.06
C SER A 662 -18.69 50.31 17.30
N THR A 663 -18.62 49.94 18.57
CA THR A 663 -19.18 48.78 19.29
C THR A 663 -20.74 48.76 19.26
N PRO A 664 -21.50 47.79 19.86
CA PRO A 664 -21.12 46.77 20.85
C PRO A 664 -21.80 45.37 20.80
N ARG A 665 -21.24 44.48 21.62
CA ARG A 665 -21.83 43.34 22.36
C ARG A 665 -23.36 43.15 22.29
N ARG A 666 -23.80 41.91 22.01
CA ARG A 666 -24.91 41.28 22.77
C ARG A 666 -25.01 39.75 22.59
N SER A 667 -24.59 39.05 23.64
CA SER A 667 -25.37 38.12 24.48
C SER A 667 -26.55 37.31 23.89
N LYS A 668 -26.55 36.03 24.32
CA LYS A 668 -27.69 35.17 24.70
C LYS A 668 -28.58 34.62 23.57
N ARG A 669 -28.46 33.31 23.34
CA ARG A 669 -29.48 32.48 22.73
C ARG A 669 -30.40 31.93 23.82
N ILE A 670 -31.60 32.49 23.91
CA ILE A 670 -32.74 31.94 24.66
C ILE A 670 -33.59 31.11 23.68
N LYS A 671 -34.10 29.98 24.17
CA LYS A 671 -35.08 29.10 23.53
C LYS A 671 -36.40 29.83 23.24
N LYS A 672 -37.07 29.41 22.17
CA LYS A 672 -38.50 29.13 22.20
C LYS A 672 -38.72 27.78 21.55
#